data_AF-A0A5R8WM94-F1
#
_entry.id   AF-A0A5R8WM94-F1
#
_cell.length_a   1.000
_cell.length_b   1.000
_cell.length_c   1.000
_cell.angle_alpha   90.00
_cell.angle_beta   90.00
_cell.angle_gamma   90.00
#
_symmetry.space_group_name_H-M   'P 1'
#
loop_
_entity.id
_entity.type
_entity.pdbx_description
1 polymer ?
#
loop_
_entity_poly.entity_id
_entity_poly.type
_entity_poly.pdbx_seq_one_letter_code
_entity_poly.pdbx_strand_id
1 'polypeptide(L)'
;MPHRYAGSTLLLSLLAAAATAQPSAPADAPSRAARTTAAPTPTQMPLLGREALRQGVALHDKNDFAAAIATYLRVPASDSAYTDVQGELALSYWANDQYAEAAAAAQRAIDLGQRSPMPYATLGNSQEELKQVDKALATFKTGLKQYPYSGPLWFNQAVTLAGQTGQTAAAVASYQRSLELRPMHPASHLQLARVELQQGHSAHALLGYLTYLMLQPDADGSQSVLILAEQLSSGSLEVEAKDKRPATTPNEAFAELDELLASRVALRKDYQSPVNFQAAVVKQTKLLVEKFPLAKDAASADFWQRAYGPLVEALRQGDNLTTFTYLILCSADDKKALKWVKGNMSKVNKLYDAARPQLNLLRDFTTVERGGKPTKVEAWYYDEGALSGLGDAKRDAAGKVIPEGPWQFFDNQGNLEGEGSYTSGEKTGAWRYYFADGKLQRECTYDAQGKLTGAFKQYYDTGKLEIEGNYRAGEPVGPAKIFHPCGALREERRYNDAGQQDGPFVKYFASGQVEERGTYRQDQTDGPLLDFYADGTPEYEVTMAAGKQQGPITSYYPGPGKRVEYRGTMEQGEMNGAYTGYHPNGQVREQGSYTKGKRTGLWKTFYADGKPSTELSYDAQGKLHGVLRDYDVDGQLYSEITYDHDRARKSVYLDRQGKPLQQNNLSGNGEVAVRGLRPDGTPAYSGTYRQGLQQGEWTYVYRHGTPSVRQRYRDDQLDGVVEAFHPNGRVRTRTTYEAGSKHGRFEEYAADGVLRQEGWYVNGQRQGTWRDYYADGTLSEEYGFYQGDENGQRRSYTPTGKLWGEQWFKASLPTRVVAYDSTGRVLDDRKLAVDAPNYELTYPSGKLRTRTGLSCGLYASKEWYFASGQVESSVGMRQGRREGVFRAFYPSGKTSVEGSYQSGEPSGEWKYYSAEGKLRSQGRYVGGEKDGEWTTYYESGQVASVETYRSGELHGLSRTFDPAGQLIYEKRYQQDDIMAWRSAQADGKPGAWQDLSSQNGTVKSYYANGKLAAEETYRNGQFDGTCKLYHSNGQLMRENTLRDGLNVGPQREYGADGKLLADEAYAHGEKHGRSRYYRPDGTLLREESWRSGEQSGPTVYYTAQGKPERTDSYWNNYVYGSK
;
A
#
# COMPACT_ATOMS: atom_id res chain seq x y z
N MET A 1 19.55 23.07 -8.03
CA MET A 1 18.95 23.34 -9.36
C MET A 1 19.86 24.29 -10.14
N PRO A 2 20.43 23.90 -11.28
CA PRO A 2 21.04 24.87 -12.18
C PRO A 2 19.93 25.58 -12.97
N HIS A 3 19.91 26.91 -12.90
CA HIS A 3 18.93 27.75 -13.58
C HIS A 3 19.24 27.81 -15.09
N ARG A 4 18.41 27.20 -15.93
CA ARG A 4 18.32 27.55 -17.35
C ARG A 4 17.11 28.45 -17.57
N TYR A 5 17.36 29.76 -17.61
CA TYR A 5 16.50 30.72 -18.33
C TYR A 5 17.43 31.59 -19.20
N ALA A 6 17.71 31.08 -20.41
CA ALA A 6 18.23 31.87 -21.52
C ALA A 6 17.36 31.51 -22.72
N GLY A 7 16.61 32.49 -23.20
CA GLY A 7 15.50 32.30 -24.13
C GLY A 7 15.92 31.98 -25.56
N SER A 8 14.93 31.64 -26.37
CA SER A 8 14.96 31.78 -27.82
C SER A 8 13.53 31.69 -28.35
N THR A 9 13.03 32.78 -28.94
CA THR A 9 11.81 32.75 -29.77
C THR A 9 12.19 33.11 -31.20
N LEU A 10 11.90 32.16 -32.10
CA LEU A 10 11.59 32.27 -33.53
C LEU A 10 12.64 32.79 -34.53
N LEU A 11 13.04 31.89 -35.44
CA LEU A 11 13.07 32.16 -36.88
C LEU A 11 12.80 30.87 -37.69
N LEU A 12 11.77 30.91 -38.54
CA LEU A 12 11.43 29.93 -39.56
C LEU A 12 12.51 29.86 -40.66
N SER A 13 12.82 28.67 -41.18
CA SER A 13 12.58 28.29 -42.60
C SER A 13 13.18 26.91 -42.98
N LEU A 14 12.30 26.06 -43.51
CA LEU A 14 12.41 25.10 -44.63
C LEU A 14 13.75 24.41 -44.96
N LEU A 15 13.75 23.06 -44.93
CA LEU A 15 13.89 22.20 -46.13
C LEU A 15 13.62 20.72 -45.79
N ALA A 16 12.88 20.06 -46.70
CA ALA A 16 12.46 18.68 -46.66
C ALA A 16 13.32 17.79 -47.59
N ALA A 17 13.53 16.52 -47.23
CA ALA A 17 13.66 15.33 -48.10
C ALA A 17 14.03 14.12 -47.20
N ALA A 18 13.15 13.13 -46.99
CA ALA A 18 12.76 12.01 -47.85
C ALA A 18 13.77 10.84 -47.92
N ALA A 19 13.41 9.70 -47.31
CA ALA A 19 13.83 8.33 -47.65
C ALA A 19 12.94 7.34 -46.84
N THR A 20 11.75 6.97 -47.31
CA THR A 20 11.43 5.74 -48.07
C THR A 20 12.34 4.53 -47.80
N ALA A 21 11.78 3.47 -47.19
CA ALA A 21 11.80 2.10 -47.70
C ALA A 21 11.10 1.12 -46.72
N GLN A 22 9.93 0.62 -47.12
CA GLN A 22 9.49 -0.75 -46.81
C GLN A 22 9.73 -1.61 -48.05
N PRO A 23 9.77 -2.94 -47.90
CA PRO A 23 8.89 -3.75 -48.73
C PRO A 23 8.06 -4.79 -47.95
N SER A 24 6.92 -5.08 -48.59
CA SER A 24 5.82 -6.05 -48.37
C SER A 24 6.26 -7.53 -48.23
N ALA A 25 5.50 -8.50 -47.71
CA ALA A 25 4.06 -8.88 -47.86
C ALA A 25 3.66 -9.97 -46.80
N PRO A 26 2.51 -10.69 -46.86
CA PRO A 26 1.16 -10.27 -46.45
C PRO A 26 0.44 -11.19 -45.42
N ALA A 27 -0.60 -10.59 -44.81
CA ALA A 27 -1.86 -11.06 -44.23
C ALA A 27 -2.12 -12.55 -43.85
N ASP A 28 -2.50 -12.78 -42.58
CA ASP A 28 -3.86 -13.25 -42.20
C ASP A 28 -4.07 -13.21 -40.67
N ALA A 29 -4.95 -12.33 -40.17
CA ALA A 29 -5.52 -12.42 -38.81
C ALA A 29 -6.83 -11.60 -38.69
N PRO A 30 -7.86 -12.12 -37.99
CA PRO A 30 -9.20 -11.54 -37.93
C PRO A 30 -9.31 -10.35 -36.96
N SER A 31 -10.29 -9.50 -37.24
CA SER A 31 -10.58 -8.21 -36.61
C SER A 31 -10.56 -8.22 -35.07
N ARG A 32 -9.65 -7.44 -34.48
CA ARG A 32 -9.63 -7.11 -33.05
C ARG A 32 -10.47 -5.85 -32.83
N ALA A 33 -11.64 -6.02 -32.20
CA ALA A 33 -12.42 -4.91 -31.66
C ALA A 33 -11.57 -4.10 -30.67
N ALA A 34 -11.72 -2.77 -30.71
CA ALA A 34 -11.01 -1.81 -29.86
C ALA A 34 -11.16 -2.18 -28.37
N ARG A 35 -10.09 -2.74 -27.78
CA ARG A 35 -9.94 -2.86 -26.34
C ARG A 35 -9.54 -1.48 -25.80
N THR A 36 -10.34 -0.98 -24.87
CA THR A 36 -9.93 0.06 -23.93
C THR A 36 -8.58 -0.31 -23.32
N THR A 37 -7.65 0.64 -23.32
CA THR A 37 -6.26 0.46 -22.89
C THR A 37 -6.19 0.23 -21.38
N ALA A 38 -6.21 -1.03 -20.95
CA ALA A 38 -5.59 -1.41 -19.68
C ALA A 38 -4.08 -1.18 -19.83
N ALA A 39 -3.46 -0.51 -18.84
CA ALA A 39 -2.01 -0.33 -18.81
C ALA A 39 -1.31 -1.71 -18.94
N PRO A 40 -0.20 -1.81 -19.70
CA PRO A 40 0.53 -3.07 -19.81
C PRO A 40 0.97 -3.57 -18.43
N THR A 41 0.81 -4.88 -18.18
CA THR A 41 1.24 -5.53 -16.95
C THR A 41 2.73 -5.24 -16.70
N PRO A 42 3.11 -4.70 -15.52
CA PRO A 42 4.52 -4.55 -15.18
C PRO A 42 5.19 -5.93 -15.18
N THR A 43 6.16 -6.14 -16.06
CA THR A 43 6.94 -7.39 -16.17
C THR A 43 8.09 -7.44 -15.16
N GLN A 44 8.32 -6.36 -14.43
CA GLN A 44 9.40 -6.22 -13.46
C GLN A 44 8.84 -6.08 -12.05
N MET A 45 9.60 -6.61 -11.09
CA MET A 45 9.27 -6.51 -9.67
C MET A 45 9.16 -5.03 -9.24
N PRO A 46 8.12 -4.67 -8.46
CA PRO A 46 7.96 -3.32 -7.94
C PRO A 46 9.20 -2.92 -7.12
N LEU A 47 9.62 -1.65 -7.23
CA LEU A 47 10.69 -1.10 -6.40
C LEU A 47 10.06 -0.39 -5.19
N LEU A 48 10.67 -0.54 -4.01
CA LEU A 48 10.21 0.16 -2.81
C LEU A 48 10.41 1.67 -2.97
N GLY A 49 9.38 2.46 -2.67
CA GLY A 49 9.35 3.88 -3.00
C GLY A 49 10.49 4.71 -2.38
N ARG A 50 10.96 4.37 -1.18
CA ARG A 50 12.15 5.03 -0.57
C ARG A 50 13.44 4.76 -1.34
N GLU A 51 13.59 3.55 -1.87
CA GLU A 51 14.73 3.21 -2.72
C GLU A 51 14.62 3.94 -4.06
N ALA A 52 13.41 4.03 -4.62
CA ALA A 52 13.14 4.75 -5.86
C ALA A 52 13.44 6.24 -5.72
N LEU A 53 13.05 6.86 -4.59
CA LEU A 53 13.38 8.25 -4.27
C LEU A 53 14.89 8.48 -4.28
N ARG A 54 15.66 7.66 -3.55
CA ARG A 54 17.12 7.79 -3.48
C ARG A 54 17.77 7.64 -4.86
N GLN A 55 17.37 6.61 -5.62
CA GLN A 55 17.93 6.33 -6.95
C GLN A 55 17.53 7.41 -7.96
N GLY A 56 16.25 7.76 -8.00
CA GLY A 56 15.70 8.74 -8.92
C GLY A 56 16.25 10.15 -8.70
N VAL A 57 16.39 10.61 -7.44
CA VAL A 57 16.98 11.91 -7.14
C VAL A 57 18.44 11.95 -7.59
N ALA A 58 19.20 10.88 -7.31
CA ALA A 58 20.59 10.79 -7.75
C ALA A 58 20.75 10.76 -9.30
N LEU A 59 19.76 10.24 -10.03
CA LEU A 59 19.71 10.27 -11.49
C LEU A 59 19.33 11.66 -12.01
N HIS A 60 18.32 12.29 -11.38
CA HIS A 60 17.91 13.66 -11.68
C HIS A 60 19.06 14.66 -11.51
N ASP A 61 19.81 14.57 -10.41
CA ASP A 61 20.93 15.46 -10.11
C ASP A 61 22.09 15.31 -11.12
N LYS A 62 22.17 14.17 -11.81
CA LYS A 62 23.10 13.92 -12.93
C LYS A 62 22.55 14.34 -14.29
N ASN A 63 21.35 14.93 -14.33
CA ASN A 63 20.58 15.26 -15.53
C ASN A 63 20.15 14.04 -16.37
N ASP A 64 20.09 12.84 -15.78
CA ASP A 64 19.51 11.65 -16.44
C ASP A 64 18.02 11.53 -16.09
N PHE A 65 17.24 12.47 -16.63
CA PHE A 65 15.82 12.60 -16.30
C PHE A 65 15.00 11.41 -16.78
N ALA A 66 15.35 10.82 -17.93
CA ALA A 66 14.66 9.66 -18.46
C ALA A 66 14.78 8.43 -17.55
N ALA A 67 15.98 8.15 -17.03
CA ALA A 67 16.18 7.07 -16.07
C ALA A 67 15.52 7.36 -14.72
N ALA A 68 15.53 8.61 -14.26
CA ALA A 68 14.82 9.01 -13.03
C ALA A 68 13.31 8.78 -13.16
N ILE A 69 12.70 9.22 -14.26
CA ILE A 69 11.28 8.99 -14.59
C ILE A 69 10.97 7.50 -14.61
N ALA A 70 11.75 6.69 -15.32
CA ALA A 70 11.56 5.25 -15.38
C ALA A 70 11.64 4.57 -14.00
N THR A 71 12.53 5.06 -13.13
CA THR A 71 12.67 4.58 -11.75
C THR A 71 11.43 4.90 -10.92
N TYR A 72 10.94 6.13 -10.97
CA TYR A 72 9.76 6.57 -10.23
C TYR A 72 8.47 5.86 -10.67
N LEU A 73 8.33 5.57 -11.97
CA LEU A 73 7.15 4.87 -12.50
C LEU A 73 7.05 3.39 -12.05
N ARG A 74 8.11 2.82 -11.45
CA ARG A 74 8.08 1.48 -10.83
C ARG A 74 7.46 1.46 -9.43
N VAL A 75 7.18 2.62 -8.85
CA VAL A 75 6.56 2.76 -7.53
C VAL A 75 5.05 2.68 -7.68
N PRO A 76 4.40 1.63 -7.18
CA PRO A 76 2.95 1.50 -7.27
C PRO A 76 2.27 2.55 -6.39
N ALA A 77 1.02 2.91 -6.73
CA ALA A 77 0.19 3.81 -5.91
C ALA A 77 -0.09 3.25 -4.49
N SER A 78 0.16 1.97 -4.27
CA SER A 78 0.12 1.33 -2.96
C SER A 78 1.35 1.60 -2.10
N ASP A 79 2.43 2.17 -2.63
CA ASP A 79 3.62 2.42 -1.82
C ASP A 79 3.43 3.65 -0.92
N SER A 80 3.92 3.57 0.33
CA SER A 80 3.84 4.67 1.28
C SER A 80 4.56 5.95 0.83
N ALA A 81 5.60 5.83 0.00
CA ALA A 81 6.35 6.96 -0.55
C ALA A 81 5.80 7.45 -1.90
N TYR A 82 4.69 6.88 -2.40
CA TYR A 82 4.14 7.24 -3.70
C TYR A 82 3.84 8.74 -3.83
N THR A 83 3.30 9.37 -2.77
CA THR A 83 3.04 10.82 -2.74
C THR A 83 4.30 11.64 -2.98
N ASP A 84 5.40 11.29 -2.31
CA ASP A 84 6.67 12.00 -2.45
C ASP A 84 7.28 11.76 -3.83
N VAL A 85 7.19 10.53 -4.33
CA VAL A 85 7.61 10.14 -5.68
C VAL A 85 6.87 10.94 -6.75
N GLN A 86 5.58 11.27 -6.56
CA GLN A 86 4.86 12.09 -7.53
C GLN A 86 5.44 13.51 -7.67
N GLY A 87 5.90 14.12 -6.57
CA GLY A 87 6.57 15.43 -6.61
C GLY A 87 7.87 15.39 -7.39
N GLU A 88 8.73 14.41 -7.09
CA GLU A 88 10.02 14.22 -7.76
C GLU A 88 9.86 13.79 -9.23
N LEU A 89 8.84 12.99 -9.52
CA LEU A 89 8.46 12.62 -10.88
C LEU A 89 8.00 13.85 -11.66
N ALA A 90 7.20 14.73 -11.06
CA ALA A 90 6.77 15.97 -11.70
C ALA A 90 7.96 16.87 -12.04
N LEU A 91 8.89 17.04 -11.10
CA LEU A 91 10.10 17.82 -11.32
C LEU A 91 10.96 17.23 -12.45
N SER A 92 11.08 15.90 -12.51
CA SER A 92 11.84 15.22 -13.55
C SER A 92 11.18 15.30 -14.92
N TYR A 93 9.84 15.21 -15.00
CA TYR A 93 9.11 15.47 -16.24
C TYR A 93 9.31 16.90 -16.72
N TRP A 94 9.23 17.88 -15.82
CA TRP A 94 9.43 19.28 -16.19
C TRP A 94 10.84 19.53 -16.72
N ALA A 95 11.86 18.98 -16.05
CA ALA A 95 13.26 19.07 -16.49
C ALA A 95 13.54 18.35 -17.82
N ASN A 96 12.69 17.40 -18.20
CA ASN A 96 12.74 16.67 -19.47
C ASN A 96 11.79 17.26 -20.54
N ASP A 97 11.31 18.50 -20.37
CA ASP A 97 10.39 19.21 -21.26
C ASP A 97 9.02 18.54 -21.49
N GLN A 98 8.61 17.64 -20.58
CA GLN A 98 7.32 16.93 -20.61
C GLN A 98 6.29 17.66 -19.74
N TYR A 99 5.91 18.88 -20.12
CA TYR A 99 5.16 19.79 -19.25
C TYR A 99 3.73 19.33 -18.93
N ALA A 100 3.06 18.60 -19.83
CA ALA A 100 1.72 18.09 -19.57
C ALA A 100 1.75 16.99 -18.49
N GLU A 101 2.71 16.08 -18.58
CA GLU A 101 2.97 15.02 -17.61
C GLU A 101 3.46 15.59 -16.28
N ALA A 102 4.31 16.61 -16.31
CA ALA A 102 4.75 17.34 -15.13
C ALA A 102 3.58 17.99 -14.39
N ALA A 103 2.70 18.71 -15.11
CA ALA A 103 1.50 19.30 -14.52
C ALA A 103 0.59 18.22 -13.91
N ALA A 104 0.39 17.10 -14.59
CA ALA A 104 -0.44 16.00 -14.09
C ALA A 104 0.14 15.34 -12.84
N ALA A 105 1.45 15.09 -12.80
CA ALA A 105 2.13 14.51 -11.64
C ALA A 105 2.16 15.48 -10.45
N ALA A 106 2.42 16.77 -10.70
CA ALA A 106 2.42 17.80 -9.66
C ALA A 106 1.03 17.99 -9.05
N GLN A 107 -0.01 18.05 -9.88
CA GLN A 107 -1.39 18.11 -9.39
C GLN A 107 -1.74 16.87 -8.56
N ARG A 108 -1.31 15.68 -9.01
CA ARG A 108 -1.50 14.44 -8.25
C ARG A 108 -0.81 14.49 -6.89
N ALA A 109 0.42 15.02 -6.83
CA ALA A 109 1.13 15.17 -5.57
C ALA A 109 0.42 16.14 -4.60
N ILE A 110 -0.12 17.25 -5.12
CA ILE A 110 -0.94 18.20 -4.35
C ILE A 110 -2.23 17.53 -3.84
N ASP A 111 -2.94 16.82 -4.71
CA ASP A 111 -4.20 16.14 -4.36
C ASP A 111 -3.99 15.03 -3.33
N LEU A 112 -2.82 14.36 -3.36
CA LEU A 112 -2.38 13.38 -2.37
C LEU A 112 -1.87 14.02 -1.07
N GLY A 113 -1.76 15.35 -1.01
CA GLY A 113 -1.36 16.10 0.17
C GLY A 113 0.15 16.13 0.44
N GLN A 114 0.98 16.13 -0.61
CA GLN A 114 2.43 16.31 -0.44
C GLN A 114 2.73 17.64 0.29
N ARG A 115 3.52 17.55 1.36
CA ARG A 115 3.75 18.66 2.31
C ARG A 115 4.98 19.49 1.94
N SER A 116 5.02 19.93 0.68
CA SER A 116 6.12 20.73 0.11
C SER A 116 5.59 21.85 -0.79
N PRO A 117 6.29 22.99 -0.89
CA PRO A 117 6.01 24.01 -1.91
C PRO A 117 6.37 23.56 -3.33
N MET A 118 7.21 22.52 -3.49
CA MET A 118 7.76 22.12 -4.79
C MET A 118 6.70 21.70 -5.82
N PRO A 119 5.65 20.90 -5.51
CA PRO A 119 4.59 20.59 -6.46
C PRO A 119 3.84 21.82 -6.99
N TYR A 120 3.59 22.82 -6.14
CA TYR A 120 2.96 24.08 -6.58
C TYR A 120 3.86 24.85 -7.54
N ALA A 121 5.16 24.88 -7.26
CA ALA A 121 6.14 25.50 -8.14
C ALA A 121 6.18 24.82 -9.51
N THR A 122 6.31 23.49 -9.53
CA THR A 122 6.36 22.69 -10.76
C THR A 122 5.06 22.77 -11.56
N LEU A 123 3.90 22.73 -10.90
CA LEU A 123 2.59 22.87 -11.56
C LEU A 123 2.43 24.24 -12.21
N GLY A 124 2.76 25.32 -11.47
CA GLY A 124 2.68 26.68 -12.00
C GLY A 124 3.60 26.89 -13.21
N ASN A 125 4.86 26.43 -13.11
CA ASN A 125 5.83 26.51 -14.20
C ASN A 125 5.38 25.70 -15.43
N SER A 126 4.84 24.49 -15.21
CA SER A 126 4.31 23.65 -16.30
C SER A 126 3.10 24.30 -16.99
N GLN A 127 2.21 24.93 -16.22
CA GLN A 127 1.06 25.66 -16.76
C GLN A 127 1.50 26.87 -17.58
N GLU A 128 2.56 27.58 -17.18
CA GLU A 128 3.14 28.68 -17.95
C GLU A 128 3.70 28.21 -19.30
N GLU A 129 4.45 27.11 -19.33
CA GLU A 129 4.96 26.53 -20.58
C GLU A 129 3.82 26.11 -21.53
N LEU A 130 2.73 25.58 -20.96
CA LEU A 130 1.49 25.25 -21.66
C LEU A 130 0.61 26.47 -22.00
N LYS A 131 1.10 27.70 -21.77
CA LYS A 131 0.42 28.98 -22.05
C LYS A 131 -0.89 29.19 -21.26
N GLN A 132 -0.97 28.62 -20.06
CA GLN A 132 -2.11 28.71 -19.14
C GLN A 132 -1.80 29.66 -17.95
N VAL A 133 -1.45 30.90 -18.27
CA VAL A 133 -0.95 31.90 -17.30
C VAL A 133 -1.88 32.12 -16.10
N ASP A 134 -3.18 32.30 -16.33
CA ASP A 134 -4.14 32.54 -15.24
C ASP A 134 -4.18 31.39 -14.23
N LYS A 135 -4.03 30.15 -14.72
CA LYS A 135 -3.94 28.97 -13.86
C LYS A 135 -2.63 28.95 -13.10
N ALA A 136 -1.52 29.28 -13.73
CA ALA A 136 -0.22 29.35 -13.07
C ALA A 136 -0.24 30.33 -11.89
N LEU A 137 -0.76 31.55 -12.10
CA LEU A 137 -0.90 32.55 -11.03
C LEU A 137 -1.84 32.09 -9.90
N ALA A 138 -2.94 31.40 -10.23
CA ALA A 138 -3.83 30.81 -9.23
C ALA A 138 -3.15 29.68 -8.43
N THR A 139 -2.33 28.86 -9.08
CA THR A 139 -1.52 27.81 -8.45
C THR A 139 -0.51 28.41 -7.48
N PHE A 140 0.28 29.40 -7.89
CA PHE A 140 1.24 30.06 -7.00
C PHE A 140 0.56 30.75 -5.82
N LYS A 141 -0.57 31.45 -6.04
CA LYS A 141 -1.37 32.05 -4.96
C LYS A 141 -1.84 31.01 -3.95
N THR A 142 -2.28 29.85 -4.43
CA THR A 142 -2.70 28.74 -3.55
C THR A 142 -1.52 28.18 -2.75
N GLY A 143 -0.38 27.95 -3.42
CA GLY A 143 0.85 27.50 -2.76
C GLY A 143 1.34 28.51 -1.70
N LEU A 144 1.37 29.81 -2.00
CA LEU A 144 1.81 30.86 -1.08
C LEU A 144 0.87 31.09 0.09
N LYS A 145 -0.41 30.74 -0.04
CA LYS A 145 -1.33 30.72 1.11
C LYS A 145 -0.91 29.66 2.14
N GLN A 146 -0.33 28.54 1.68
CA GLN A 146 0.12 27.44 2.53
C GLN A 146 1.59 27.59 2.95
N TYR A 147 2.45 28.08 2.06
CA TYR A 147 3.89 28.24 2.25
C TYR A 147 4.33 29.71 2.05
N PRO A 148 3.90 30.65 2.91
CA PRO A 148 4.11 32.09 2.71
C PRO A 148 5.59 32.52 2.74
N TYR A 149 6.45 31.70 3.32
CA TYR A 149 7.91 31.93 3.40
C TYR A 149 8.70 31.18 2.32
N SER A 150 8.02 30.62 1.30
CA SER A 150 8.68 29.95 0.18
C SER A 150 9.23 30.96 -0.83
N GLY A 151 10.53 31.26 -0.71
CA GLY A 151 11.26 32.10 -1.68
C GLY A 151 11.14 31.64 -3.15
N PRO A 152 11.18 30.32 -3.46
CA PRO A 152 10.95 29.81 -4.81
C PRO A 152 9.56 30.11 -5.38
N LEU A 153 8.49 29.99 -4.57
CA LEU A 153 7.14 30.29 -5.05
C LEU A 153 6.98 31.78 -5.37
N TRP A 154 7.51 32.67 -4.52
CA TRP A 154 7.53 34.11 -4.80
C TRP A 154 8.32 34.44 -6.06
N PHE A 155 9.47 33.78 -6.28
CA PHE A 155 10.27 33.98 -7.49
C PHE A 155 9.52 33.54 -8.75
N ASN A 156 8.98 32.33 -8.78
CA ASN A 156 8.28 31.82 -9.96
C ASN A 156 7.02 32.64 -10.27
N GLN A 157 6.25 33.03 -9.24
CA GLN A 157 5.14 33.97 -9.43
C GLN A 157 5.61 35.30 -10.02
N ALA A 158 6.74 35.84 -9.55
CA ALA A 158 7.30 37.09 -10.07
C ALA A 158 7.69 36.99 -11.55
N VAL A 159 8.26 35.86 -11.98
CA VAL A 159 8.58 35.58 -13.40
C VAL A 159 7.31 35.60 -14.24
N THR A 160 6.29 34.85 -13.85
CA THR A 160 5.02 34.80 -14.59
C THR A 160 4.34 36.18 -14.64
N LEU A 161 4.30 36.92 -13.52
CA LEU A 161 3.74 38.28 -13.46
C LEU A 161 4.54 39.26 -14.34
N ALA A 162 5.87 39.15 -14.36
CA ALA A 162 6.71 40.01 -15.19
C ALA A 162 6.41 39.81 -16.69
N GLY A 163 5.99 38.61 -17.11
CA GLY A 163 5.54 38.34 -18.48
C GLY A 163 4.20 38.98 -18.87
N GLN A 164 3.41 39.50 -17.92
CA GLN A 164 2.07 40.03 -18.17
C GLN A 164 2.04 41.57 -18.23
N THR A 165 1.44 42.11 -19.28
CA THR A 165 1.19 43.55 -19.42
C THR A 165 0.31 44.05 -18.27
N GLY A 166 0.75 45.11 -17.58
CA GLY A 166 0.00 45.73 -16.48
C GLY A 166 0.23 45.14 -15.08
N GLN A 167 1.03 44.07 -14.95
CA GLN A 167 1.30 43.42 -13.66
C GLN A 167 2.70 43.75 -13.09
N THR A 168 3.39 44.74 -13.64
CA THR A 168 4.78 45.10 -13.27
C THR A 168 4.94 45.35 -11.77
N ALA A 169 4.02 46.09 -11.13
CA ALA A 169 4.09 46.38 -9.69
C ALA A 169 4.07 45.10 -8.84
N ALA A 170 3.17 44.17 -9.18
CA ALA A 170 3.04 42.89 -8.50
C ALA A 170 4.26 41.98 -8.73
N ALA A 171 4.84 42.03 -9.94
CA ALA A 171 6.07 41.32 -10.26
C ALA A 171 7.25 41.82 -9.42
N VAL A 172 7.44 43.15 -9.35
CA VAL A 172 8.50 43.77 -8.54
C VAL A 172 8.33 43.41 -7.06
N ALA A 173 7.12 43.54 -6.51
CA ALA A 173 6.84 43.17 -5.12
C ALA A 173 7.15 41.68 -4.83
N SER A 174 6.85 40.78 -5.79
CA SER A 174 7.11 39.35 -5.65
C SER A 174 8.61 39.02 -5.72
N TYR A 175 9.38 39.68 -6.61
CA TYR A 175 10.84 39.56 -6.64
C TYR A 175 11.49 40.10 -5.37
N GLN A 176 11.05 41.26 -4.89
CA GLN A 176 11.50 41.84 -3.62
C GLN A 176 11.23 40.86 -2.47
N ARG A 177 10.03 40.29 -2.40
CA ARG A 177 9.69 39.31 -1.37
C ARG A 177 10.53 38.03 -1.47
N SER A 178 10.84 37.57 -2.68
CA SER A 178 11.76 36.45 -2.89
C SER A 178 13.15 36.76 -2.35
N LEU A 179 13.68 37.97 -2.57
CA LEU A 179 14.98 38.41 -2.04
C LEU A 179 14.96 38.62 -0.53
N GLU A 180 13.85 39.11 0.05
CA GLU A 180 13.69 39.20 1.51
C GLU A 180 13.72 37.83 2.21
N LEU A 181 13.44 36.74 1.47
CA LEU A 181 13.53 35.38 1.99
C LEU A 181 14.86 34.71 1.61
N ARG A 182 15.36 34.99 0.41
CA ARG A 182 16.59 34.40 -0.15
C ARG A 182 17.48 35.50 -0.78
N PRO A 183 18.18 36.32 0.03
CA PRO A 183 19.02 37.41 -0.48
C PRO A 183 20.23 36.96 -1.31
N MET A 184 20.55 35.67 -1.29
CA MET A 184 21.63 35.08 -2.09
C MET A 184 21.13 34.41 -3.37
N HIS A 185 19.84 34.54 -3.73
CA HIS A 185 19.29 33.93 -4.93
C HIS A 185 19.63 34.75 -6.20
N PRO A 186 20.57 34.30 -7.06
CA PRO A 186 21.09 35.14 -8.14
C PRO A 186 20.01 35.51 -9.16
N ALA A 187 19.14 34.56 -9.50
CA ALA A 187 18.11 34.78 -10.51
C ALA A 187 17.10 35.87 -10.09
N SER A 188 16.77 36.00 -8.79
CA SER A 188 15.90 37.09 -8.32
C SER A 188 16.53 38.47 -8.55
N HIS A 189 17.84 38.63 -8.29
CA HIS A 189 18.54 39.89 -8.58
C HIS A 189 18.54 40.23 -10.07
N LEU A 190 18.85 39.24 -10.91
CA LEU A 190 18.91 39.42 -12.37
C LEU A 190 17.55 39.81 -12.95
N GLN A 191 16.48 39.11 -12.56
CA GLN A 191 15.16 39.38 -13.13
C GLN A 191 14.57 40.69 -12.60
N LEU A 192 14.78 41.01 -11.32
CA LEU A 192 14.40 42.32 -10.77
C LEU A 192 15.12 43.45 -11.52
N ALA A 193 16.44 43.33 -11.75
CA ALA A 193 17.21 44.31 -12.52
C ALA A 193 16.65 44.55 -13.94
N ARG A 194 16.21 43.48 -14.62
CA ARG A 194 15.60 43.60 -15.95
C ARG A 194 14.29 44.38 -15.93
N VAL A 195 13.44 44.12 -14.94
CA VAL A 195 12.15 44.82 -14.79
C VAL A 195 12.36 46.29 -14.42
N GLU A 196 13.36 46.60 -13.59
CA GLU A 196 13.73 47.97 -13.25
C GLU A 196 14.33 48.74 -14.44
N LEU A 197 15.16 48.08 -15.25
CA LEU A 197 15.69 48.67 -16.48
C LEU A 197 14.57 49.08 -17.44
N GLN A 198 13.55 48.23 -17.59
CA GLN A 198 12.37 48.53 -18.42
C GLN A 198 11.57 49.73 -17.91
N GLN A 199 11.65 50.03 -16.62
CA GLN A 199 11.04 51.20 -15.98
C GLN A 199 11.94 52.46 -16.03
N GLY A 200 13.18 52.35 -16.52
CA GLY A 200 14.13 53.45 -16.62
C GLY A 200 15.03 53.63 -15.39
N HIS A 201 14.96 52.75 -14.40
CA HIS A 201 15.77 52.83 -13.16
C HIS A 201 17.14 52.16 -13.38
N SER A 202 18.10 52.92 -13.91
CA SER A 202 19.42 52.41 -14.34
C SER A 202 20.30 51.99 -13.16
N ALA A 203 20.23 52.70 -12.04
CA ALA A 203 20.94 52.39 -10.81
C ALA A 203 20.50 51.04 -10.23
N HIS A 204 19.19 50.79 -10.15
CA HIS A 204 18.62 49.52 -9.70
C HIS A 204 19.02 48.35 -10.62
N ALA A 205 18.94 48.56 -11.94
CA ALA A 205 19.35 47.57 -12.92
C ALA A 205 20.83 47.20 -12.76
N LEU A 206 21.70 48.20 -12.65
CA LEU A 206 23.13 47.98 -12.47
C LEU A 206 23.43 47.28 -11.14
N LEU A 207 22.79 47.66 -10.02
CA LEU A 207 22.91 46.97 -8.73
C LEU A 207 22.62 45.47 -8.81
N GLY A 208 21.50 45.09 -9.44
CA GLY A 208 21.12 43.68 -9.54
C GLY A 208 22.04 42.89 -10.48
N TYR A 209 22.48 43.46 -11.61
CA TYR A 209 23.46 42.81 -12.49
C TYR A 209 24.81 42.59 -11.80
N LEU A 210 25.33 43.61 -11.10
CA LEU A 210 26.58 43.52 -10.36
C LEU A 210 26.50 42.50 -9.23
N THR A 211 25.37 42.44 -8.51
CA THR A 211 25.15 41.46 -7.45
C THR A 211 25.04 40.03 -8.00
N TYR A 212 24.35 39.84 -9.13
CA TYR A 212 24.33 38.56 -9.83
C TYR A 212 25.76 38.10 -10.19
N LEU A 213 26.58 38.98 -10.76
CA LEU A 213 27.95 38.68 -11.15
C LEU A 213 28.87 38.41 -9.95
N MET A 214 28.59 38.99 -8.77
CA MET A 214 29.30 38.63 -7.54
C MET A 214 28.96 37.21 -7.06
N LEU A 215 27.68 36.84 -7.15
CA LEU A 215 27.18 35.54 -6.69
C LEU A 215 27.51 34.41 -7.68
N GLN A 216 27.56 34.70 -8.97
CA GLN A 216 27.83 33.78 -10.07
C GLN A 216 28.86 34.41 -11.03
N PRO A 217 30.14 34.52 -10.65
CA PRO A 217 31.15 35.25 -11.42
C PRO A 217 31.56 34.58 -12.74
N ASP A 218 31.44 33.25 -12.83
CA ASP A 218 31.90 32.44 -13.97
C ASP A 218 30.90 31.33 -14.37
N ALA A 219 29.62 31.49 -14.02
CA ALA A 219 28.57 30.55 -14.39
C ALA A 219 28.12 30.69 -15.85
N ASP A 220 27.38 29.69 -16.33
CA ASP A 220 26.70 29.75 -17.63
C ASP A 220 25.75 30.95 -17.68
N GLY A 221 26.01 31.89 -18.59
CA GLY A 221 25.25 33.14 -18.74
C GLY A 221 25.84 34.36 -18.03
N SER A 222 26.86 34.21 -17.18
CA SER A 222 27.53 35.35 -16.51
C SER A 222 28.13 36.34 -17.50
N GLN A 223 28.68 35.85 -18.62
CA GLN A 223 29.18 36.72 -19.69
C GLN A 223 28.06 37.58 -20.29
N SER A 224 26.89 37.00 -20.53
CA SER A 224 25.73 37.73 -21.06
C SER A 224 25.27 38.83 -20.10
N VAL A 225 25.26 38.56 -18.79
CA VAL A 225 24.93 39.57 -17.78
C VAL A 225 25.99 40.66 -17.70
N LEU A 226 27.27 40.31 -17.81
CA LEU A 226 28.37 41.28 -17.87
C LEU A 226 28.25 42.19 -19.11
N ILE A 227 27.89 41.64 -20.26
CA ILE A 227 27.64 42.41 -21.48
C ILE A 227 26.49 43.40 -21.26
N LEU A 228 25.38 42.96 -20.65
CA LEU A 228 24.27 43.87 -20.32
C LEU A 228 24.71 44.99 -19.37
N ALA A 229 25.49 44.67 -18.33
CA ALA A 229 26.02 45.67 -17.41
C ALA A 229 26.97 46.66 -18.10
N GLU A 230 27.81 46.20 -19.03
CA GLU A 230 28.72 47.04 -19.83
C GLU A 230 27.96 47.93 -20.81
N GLN A 231 26.97 47.40 -21.50
CA GLN A 231 26.13 48.16 -22.42
C GLN A 231 25.31 49.22 -21.67
N LEU A 232 24.79 48.89 -20.49
CA LEU A 232 24.12 49.87 -19.62
C LEU A 232 25.10 50.97 -19.19
N SER A 233 26.31 50.57 -18.77
CA SER A 233 27.34 51.47 -18.25
C SER A 233 27.93 52.42 -19.30
N SER A 234 28.09 51.94 -20.54
CA SER A 234 28.49 52.75 -21.70
C SER A 234 27.31 53.53 -22.30
N GLY A 235 26.09 53.17 -21.91
CA GLY A 235 24.84 53.67 -22.45
C GLY A 235 24.64 53.32 -23.92
N SER A 236 25.16 52.18 -24.36
CA SER A 236 24.82 51.55 -25.64
C SER A 236 23.63 50.59 -25.52
N LEU A 237 23.12 50.37 -24.30
CA LEU A 237 21.92 49.58 -24.07
C LEU A 237 20.68 50.44 -24.25
N GLU A 238 19.91 50.18 -25.30
CA GLU A 238 18.60 50.80 -25.51
C GLU A 238 17.48 49.79 -25.21
N VAL A 239 16.55 50.18 -24.33
CA VAL A 239 15.31 49.43 -24.14
C VAL A 239 14.36 49.81 -25.28
N GLU A 240 14.01 48.82 -26.11
CA GLU A 240 13.07 49.04 -27.22
C GLU A 240 11.75 49.63 -26.72
N ALA A 241 11.12 50.48 -27.54
CA ALA A 241 9.88 51.15 -27.17
C ALA A 241 8.76 50.19 -26.74
N LYS A 242 8.72 48.98 -27.31
CA LYS A 242 7.74 47.92 -26.99
C LYS A 242 7.96 47.29 -25.60
N ASP A 243 9.18 47.37 -25.06
CA ASP A 243 9.58 46.72 -23.81
C ASP A 243 9.62 47.71 -22.63
N LYS A 244 9.49 49.02 -22.89
CA LYS A 244 9.40 50.05 -21.85
C LYS A 244 8.13 49.88 -21.01
N ARG A 245 8.28 50.07 -19.70
CA ARG A 245 7.20 49.96 -18.71
C ARG A 245 7.09 51.26 -17.91
N PRO A 246 5.87 51.65 -17.48
CA PRO A 246 5.74 52.75 -16.54
C PRO A 246 6.40 52.39 -15.20
N ALA A 247 7.01 53.38 -14.54
CA ALA A 247 7.55 53.20 -13.20
C ALA A 247 6.41 52.85 -12.22
N THR A 248 6.61 51.77 -11.45
CA THR A 248 5.62 51.24 -10.49
C THR A 248 6.11 51.26 -9.04
N THR A 249 7.36 51.64 -8.81
CA THR A 249 7.96 51.77 -7.48
C THR A 249 8.57 53.16 -7.27
N PRO A 250 8.59 53.69 -6.03
CA PRO A 250 9.33 54.91 -5.71
C PRO A 250 10.81 54.80 -6.09
N ASN A 251 11.37 55.87 -6.67
CA ASN A 251 12.78 55.94 -7.10
C ASN A 251 13.44 57.29 -6.70
N GLU A 252 12.83 58.05 -5.79
CA GLU A 252 13.26 59.41 -5.45
C GLU A 252 14.67 59.45 -4.87
N ALA A 253 15.02 58.47 -4.04
CA ALA A 253 16.35 58.37 -3.42
C ALA A 253 17.48 58.16 -4.45
N PHE A 254 17.17 57.49 -5.57
CA PHE A 254 18.16 57.10 -6.59
C PHE A 254 18.13 57.99 -7.84
N ALA A 255 17.21 58.95 -7.95
CA ALA A 255 17.08 59.81 -9.12
C ALA A 255 18.37 60.57 -9.50
N GLU A 256 19.11 61.10 -8.51
CA GLU A 256 20.41 61.74 -8.75
C GLU A 256 21.45 60.73 -9.27
N LEU A 257 21.46 59.52 -8.70
CA LEU A 257 22.40 58.48 -9.13
C LEU A 257 22.08 57.99 -10.55
N ASP A 258 20.80 57.85 -10.90
CA ASP A 258 20.37 57.55 -12.26
C ASP A 258 20.86 58.60 -13.27
N GLU A 259 20.73 59.89 -12.95
CA GLU A 259 21.20 60.98 -13.79
C GLU A 259 22.74 60.96 -13.94
N LEU A 260 23.47 60.72 -12.85
CA LEU A 260 24.93 60.61 -12.87
C LEU A 260 25.40 59.43 -13.74
N LEU A 261 24.76 58.27 -13.63
CA LEU A 261 25.05 57.10 -14.47
C LEU A 261 24.76 57.40 -15.95
N ALA A 262 23.59 57.99 -16.25
CA ALA A 262 23.15 58.32 -17.60
C ALA A 262 24.01 59.40 -18.27
N SER A 263 24.52 60.37 -17.50
CA SER A 263 25.43 61.42 -17.98
C SER A 263 26.81 60.89 -18.37
N ARG A 264 27.15 59.65 -17.94
CA ARG A 264 28.45 59.00 -18.18
C ARG A 264 29.63 59.83 -17.66
N VAL A 265 29.41 60.63 -16.61
CA VAL A 265 30.41 61.53 -16.03
C VAL A 265 31.68 60.80 -15.55
N ALA A 266 31.54 59.53 -15.15
CA ALA A 266 32.63 58.67 -14.74
C ALA A 266 33.46 58.12 -15.90
N LEU A 267 33.01 58.22 -17.16
CA LEU A 267 33.78 57.74 -18.33
C LEU A 267 34.82 58.75 -18.82
N ARG A 268 34.88 59.94 -18.22
CA ARG A 268 35.91 60.94 -18.51
C ARG A 268 37.31 60.39 -18.21
N LYS A 269 38.32 60.90 -18.93
CA LYS A 269 39.71 60.40 -18.85
C LYS A 269 40.33 60.60 -17.46
N ASP A 270 39.94 61.65 -16.75
CA ASP A 270 40.42 62.04 -15.43
C ASP A 270 39.76 61.26 -14.27
N TYR A 271 38.64 60.58 -14.51
CA TYR A 271 38.02 59.72 -13.50
C TYR A 271 38.80 58.40 -13.36
N GLN A 272 39.41 58.19 -12.19
CA GLN A 272 40.32 57.07 -11.93
C GLN A 272 39.59 55.73 -11.87
N SER A 273 40.16 54.71 -12.51
CA SER A 273 39.68 53.33 -12.43
C SER A 273 40.18 52.65 -11.15
N PRO A 274 39.34 51.85 -10.46
CA PRO A 274 39.79 51.06 -9.31
C PRO A 274 40.69 49.87 -9.74
N VAL A 275 40.66 49.47 -11.00
CA VAL A 275 41.41 48.31 -11.53
C VAL A 275 42.10 48.62 -12.86
N ASN A 276 43.12 47.85 -13.21
CA ASN A 276 43.77 47.95 -14.52
C ASN A 276 43.00 47.13 -15.57
N PHE A 277 41.75 47.52 -15.81
CA PHE A 277 40.85 46.92 -16.80
C PHE A 277 40.00 48.02 -17.43
N GLN A 278 40.05 48.14 -18.76
CA GLN A 278 39.37 49.21 -19.50
C GLN A 278 37.97 48.75 -19.91
N ALA A 279 36.95 49.13 -19.12
CA ALA A 279 35.54 48.90 -19.42
C ALA A 279 34.69 49.99 -18.77
N ALA A 280 33.54 50.33 -19.37
CA ALA A 280 32.65 51.35 -18.81
C ALA A 280 32.08 50.91 -17.46
N VAL A 281 31.73 49.62 -17.32
CA VAL A 281 31.19 49.02 -16.10
C VAL A 281 32.12 49.18 -14.91
N VAL A 282 33.44 49.20 -15.14
CA VAL A 282 34.43 49.39 -14.07
C VAL A 282 34.30 50.76 -13.43
N LYS A 283 34.27 51.83 -14.23
CA LYS A 283 34.18 53.20 -13.73
C LYS A 283 32.79 53.52 -13.20
N GLN A 284 31.75 53.00 -13.84
CA GLN A 284 30.36 53.18 -13.39
C GLN A 284 30.07 52.41 -12.10
N THR A 285 30.67 51.23 -11.89
CA THR A 285 30.59 50.52 -10.60
C THR A 285 31.20 51.36 -9.47
N LYS A 286 32.35 52.00 -9.71
CA LYS A 286 32.97 52.92 -8.74
C LYS A 286 32.05 54.11 -8.45
N LEU A 287 31.49 54.75 -9.49
CA LEU A 287 30.55 55.86 -9.31
C LEU A 287 29.32 55.45 -8.49
N LEU A 288 28.73 54.29 -8.82
CA LEU A 288 27.60 53.73 -8.10
C LEU A 288 27.91 53.51 -6.63
N VAL A 289 29.06 52.92 -6.31
CA VAL A 289 29.48 52.70 -4.92
C VAL A 289 29.76 54.02 -4.20
N GLU A 290 30.38 55.01 -4.85
CA GLU A 290 30.67 56.33 -4.25
C GLU A 290 29.41 57.15 -3.99
N LYS A 291 28.43 57.06 -4.89
CA LYS A 291 27.23 57.91 -4.92
C LYS A 291 25.96 57.19 -4.46
N PHE A 292 26.07 55.94 -3.99
CA PHE A 292 24.92 55.20 -3.46
C PHE A 292 24.22 55.97 -2.33
N PRO A 293 22.91 56.24 -2.44
CA PRO A 293 22.14 56.97 -1.43
C PRO A 293 21.84 56.08 -0.23
N LEU A 294 22.51 56.31 0.90
CA LEU A 294 22.17 55.63 2.16
C LEU A 294 20.91 56.23 2.78
N ALA A 295 20.09 55.38 3.39
CA ALA A 295 18.93 55.83 4.15
C ALA A 295 19.37 56.62 5.40
N LYS A 296 18.57 57.61 5.81
CA LYS A 296 18.85 58.39 7.04
C LYS A 296 18.69 57.54 8.29
N ASP A 297 17.71 56.64 8.27
CA ASP A 297 17.41 55.68 9.31
C ASP A 297 16.74 54.44 8.71
N ALA A 298 16.61 53.37 9.50
CA ALA A 298 16.01 52.13 9.04
C ALA A 298 14.50 52.23 8.73
N ALA A 299 13.79 53.22 9.27
CA ALA A 299 12.35 53.38 9.07
C ALA A 299 12.02 54.07 7.74
N SER A 300 12.91 54.93 7.25
CA SER A 300 12.82 55.64 5.97
C SER A 300 13.47 54.90 4.79
N ALA A 301 14.16 53.78 5.04
CA ALA A 301 14.87 53.02 4.02
C ALA A 301 13.92 52.28 3.08
N ASP A 302 14.05 52.53 1.77
CA ASP A 302 13.36 51.73 0.75
C ASP A 302 13.96 50.32 0.61
N PHE A 303 13.39 49.49 -0.27
CA PHE A 303 13.91 48.14 -0.51
C PHE A 303 15.37 48.12 -0.97
N TRP A 304 15.77 48.99 -1.91
CA TRP A 304 17.10 48.98 -2.52
C TRP A 304 18.18 49.43 -1.53
N GLN A 305 17.86 50.42 -0.70
CA GLN A 305 18.71 50.84 0.41
C GLN A 305 18.89 49.74 1.45
N ARG A 306 17.80 49.04 1.82
CA ARG A 306 17.87 47.89 2.73
C ARG A 306 18.65 46.71 2.15
N ALA A 307 18.42 46.38 0.88
CA ALA A 307 18.98 45.19 0.24
C ALA A 307 20.46 45.35 -0.11
N TYR A 308 20.89 46.53 -0.58
CA TYR A 308 22.24 46.73 -1.11
C TYR A 308 23.08 47.76 -0.35
N GLY A 309 22.49 48.61 0.49
CA GLY A 309 23.24 49.61 1.26
C GLY A 309 24.35 49.01 2.13
N PRO A 310 24.07 47.97 2.95
CA PRO A 310 25.10 47.30 3.75
C PRO A 310 26.20 46.66 2.89
N LEU A 311 25.84 46.08 1.74
CA LEU A 311 26.81 45.55 0.78
C LEU A 311 27.72 46.68 0.25
N VAL A 312 27.15 47.81 -0.15
CA VAL A 312 27.90 48.95 -0.66
C VAL A 312 28.84 49.53 0.40
N GLU A 313 28.40 49.61 1.66
CA GLU A 313 29.28 50.01 2.76
C GLU A 313 30.46 49.05 2.93
N ALA A 314 30.24 47.74 2.85
CA ALA A 314 31.34 46.77 2.88
C ALA A 314 32.28 46.93 1.68
N LEU A 315 31.77 47.29 0.50
CA LEU A 315 32.60 47.56 -0.68
C LEU A 315 33.47 48.82 -0.51
N ARG A 316 33.01 49.82 0.25
CA ARG A 316 33.78 51.06 0.55
C ARG A 316 34.97 50.82 1.49
N GLN A 317 35.07 49.65 2.12
CA GLN A 317 36.15 49.34 3.05
C GLN A 317 37.37 48.71 2.36
N GLY A 318 38.56 49.24 2.66
CA GLY A 318 39.84 48.65 2.24
C GLY A 318 39.95 48.40 0.73
N ASP A 319 40.35 47.18 0.35
CA ASP A 319 40.55 46.75 -1.05
C ASP A 319 39.32 45.99 -1.62
N ASN A 320 38.16 46.10 -0.96
CA ASN A 320 36.96 45.34 -1.30
C ASN A 320 36.39 45.75 -2.66
N LEU A 321 36.29 47.06 -2.95
CA LEU A 321 35.82 47.56 -4.25
C LEU A 321 36.70 47.07 -5.41
N THR A 322 38.03 47.11 -5.25
CA THR A 322 38.99 46.59 -6.25
C THR A 322 38.74 45.10 -6.52
N THR A 323 38.63 44.31 -5.45
CA THR A 323 38.44 42.86 -5.53
C THR A 323 37.09 42.52 -6.16
N PHE A 324 36.03 43.22 -5.75
CA PHE A 324 34.69 43.08 -6.30
C PHE A 324 34.67 43.41 -7.80
N THR A 325 35.36 44.48 -8.20
CA THR A 325 35.44 44.89 -9.61
C THR A 325 36.14 43.83 -10.47
N TYR A 326 37.20 43.18 -9.99
CA TYR A 326 37.78 42.04 -10.71
C TYR A 326 36.85 40.82 -10.72
N LEU A 327 36.12 40.58 -9.64
CA LEU A 327 35.21 39.44 -9.51
C LEU A 327 34.06 39.49 -10.51
N ILE A 328 33.39 40.64 -10.65
CA ILE A 328 32.29 40.81 -11.62
C ILE A 328 32.75 40.70 -13.09
N LEU A 329 34.06 40.85 -13.35
CA LEU A 329 34.69 40.75 -14.67
C LEU A 329 35.18 39.33 -14.99
N CYS A 330 35.03 38.35 -14.11
CA CYS A 330 35.55 36.98 -14.30
C CYS A 330 35.11 36.33 -15.61
N SER A 331 33.88 36.60 -16.04
CA SER A 331 33.29 36.07 -17.27
C SER A 331 33.66 36.85 -18.53
N ALA A 332 34.49 37.89 -18.44
CA ALA A 332 34.97 38.63 -19.61
C ALA A 332 35.80 37.74 -20.55
N ASP A 333 35.80 38.09 -21.84
CA ASP A 333 36.65 37.44 -22.84
C ASP A 333 38.14 37.69 -22.54
N ASP A 334 38.49 38.89 -22.11
CA ASP A 334 39.83 39.22 -21.64
C ASP A 334 40.07 38.55 -20.28
N LYS A 335 40.75 37.40 -20.30
CA LYS A 335 41.03 36.53 -19.14
C LYS A 335 41.90 37.19 -18.05
N LYS A 336 42.30 38.46 -18.18
CA LYS A 336 43.03 39.20 -17.14
C LYS A 336 42.30 39.20 -15.79
N ALA A 337 40.99 39.46 -15.77
CA ALA A 337 40.23 39.48 -14.53
C ALA A 337 40.15 38.09 -13.89
N LEU A 338 39.83 37.06 -14.68
CA LEU A 338 39.82 35.66 -14.22
C LEU A 338 41.19 35.23 -13.66
N LYS A 339 42.28 35.58 -14.36
CA LYS A 339 43.65 35.28 -13.91
C LYS A 339 43.97 36.00 -12.60
N TRP A 340 43.55 37.26 -12.47
CA TRP A 340 43.72 38.02 -11.22
C TRP A 340 42.96 37.36 -10.07
N VAL A 341 41.69 36.99 -10.26
CA VAL A 341 40.85 36.35 -9.23
C VAL A 341 41.46 35.01 -8.79
N LYS A 342 41.84 34.15 -9.74
CA LYS A 342 42.52 32.86 -9.43
C LYS A 342 43.82 33.06 -8.65
N GLY A 343 44.58 34.12 -8.94
CA GLY A 343 45.81 34.46 -8.23
C GLY A 343 45.61 35.17 -6.88
N ASN A 344 44.40 35.65 -6.58
CA ASN A 344 44.10 36.47 -5.40
C ASN A 344 42.95 35.90 -4.56
N MET A 345 42.76 34.58 -4.55
CA MET A 345 41.66 33.93 -3.83
C MET A 345 41.56 34.29 -2.35
N SER A 346 42.67 34.58 -1.66
CA SER A 346 42.62 35.09 -0.28
C SER A 346 41.88 36.43 -0.17
N LYS A 347 42.06 37.34 -1.13
CA LYS A 347 41.31 38.61 -1.18
C LYS A 347 39.84 38.36 -1.53
N VAL A 348 39.57 37.44 -2.46
CA VAL A 348 38.21 37.06 -2.87
C VAL A 348 37.44 36.47 -1.68
N ASN A 349 38.06 35.57 -0.92
CA ASN A 349 37.45 35.00 0.28
C ASN A 349 37.18 36.10 1.33
N LYS A 350 38.14 37.01 1.58
CA LYS A 350 37.91 38.17 2.47
C LYS A 350 36.75 39.06 2.01
N LEU A 351 36.62 39.28 0.69
CA LEU A 351 35.46 39.99 0.15
C LEU A 351 34.17 39.21 0.40
N TYR A 352 34.13 37.91 0.15
CA TYR A 352 32.94 37.11 0.42
C TYR A 352 32.55 37.10 1.90
N ASP A 353 33.53 37.00 2.80
CA ASP A 353 33.34 37.08 4.25
C ASP A 353 32.81 38.47 4.67
N ALA A 354 33.22 39.53 3.98
CA ALA A 354 32.75 40.90 4.25
C ALA A 354 31.39 41.22 3.59
N ALA A 355 31.08 40.65 2.43
CA ALA A 355 29.97 41.06 1.57
C ALA A 355 28.73 40.18 1.68
N ARG A 356 28.88 38.84 1.74
CA ARG A 356 27.73 37.91 1.77
C ARG A 356 26.88 38.07 3.03
N PRO A 357 27.45 38.25 4.25
CA PRO A 357 26.64 38.51 5.44
C PRO A 357 25.79 39.78 5.32
N GLN A 358 26.28 40.79 4.59
CA GLN A 358 25.58 42.07 4.43
C GLN A 358 24.31 41.95 3.59
N LEU A 359 24.32 41.11 2.55
CA LEU A 359 23.10 40.78 1.81
C LEU A 359 22.09 40.03 2.68
N ASN A 360 22.58 39.14 3.56
CA ASN A 360 21.70 38.39 4.46
C ASN A 360 21.02 39.26 5.52
N LEU A 361 21.52 40.46 5.83
CA LEU A 361 20.83 41.39 6.74
C LEU A 361 19.39 41.73 6.28
N LEU A 362 19.11 41.64 4.98
CA LEU A 362 17.77 41.88 4.42
C LEU A 362 16.72 40.91 4.99
N ARG A 363 17.13 39.71 5.39
CA ARG A 363 16.25 38.66 5.91
C ARG A 363 16.29 38.51 7.44
N ASP A 364 17.10 39.29 8.16
CA ASP A 364 17.26 39.15 9.62
C ASP A 364 15.97 39.41 10.40
N PHE A 365 15.04 40.17 9.82
CA PHE A 365 13.77 40.51 10.46
C PHE A 365 12.60 40.34 9.49
N THR A 366 11.47 39.90 10.03
CA THR A 366 10.18 39.92 9.33
C THR A 366 9.10 40.49 10.26
N THR A 367 7.95 40.83 9.68
CA THR A 367 6.77 41.25 10.45
C THR A 367 5.79 40.09 10.55
N VAL A 368 5.34 39.79 11.76
CA VAL A 368 4.31 38.80 12.06
C VAL A 368 3.17 39.44 12.82
N GLU A 369 1.97 38.87 12.72
CA GLU A 369 0.84 39.28 13.56
C GLU A 369 0.96 38.65 14.95
N ARG A 370 1.06 39.48 16.00
CA ARG A 370 1.04 39.03 17.40
C ARG A 370 0.00 39.84 18.17
N GLY A 371 -1.01 39.17 18.70
CA GLY A 371 -2.09 39.82 19.46
C GLY A 371 -2.86 40.89 18.65
N GLY A 372 -3.08 40.65 17.36
CA GLY A 372 -3.76 41.59 16.46
C GLY A 372 -2.93 42.79 16.01
N LYS A 373 -1.61 42.79 16.29
CA LYS A 373 -0.69 43.88 15.93
C LYS A 373 0.47 43.35 15.08
N PRO A 374 0.86 44.06 14.00
CA PRO A 374 2.10 43.80 13.30
C PRO A 374 3.28 44.00 14.25
N THR A 375 4.10 42.97 14.43
CA THR A 375 5.25 42.97 15.33
C THR A 375 6.48 42.52 14.55
N LYS A 376 7.55 43.32 14.59
CA LYS A 376 8.84 42.98 13.98
C LYS A 376 9.55 41.94 14.86
N VAL A 377 10.04 40.88 14.26
CA VAL A 377 10.70 39.75 14.94
C VAL A 377 11.96 39.32 14.19
N GLU A 378 12.95 38.83 14.91
CA GLU A 378 14.11 38.18 14.30
C GLU A 378 13.70 36.89 13.56
N ALA A 379 14.29 36.68 12.37
CA ALA A 379 14.06 35.52 11.54
C ALA A 379 15.35 34.69 11.40
N TRP A 380 15.18 33.37 11.55
CA TRP A 380 16.25 32.39 11.64
C TRP A 380 16.13 31.42 10.48
N TYR A 381 17.27 30.96 9.94
CA TYR A 381 17.31 30.16 8.71
C TYR A 381 18.23 28.95 8.87
N TYR A 382 17.92 27.87 8.18
CA TYR A 382 18.84 26.74 7.96
C TYR A 382 19.98 27.14 7.02
N ASP A 383 21.06 26.35 7.00
CA ASP A 383 22.21 26.56 6.10
C ASP A 383 21.79 26.63 4.61
N GLU A 384 20.73 25.92 4.23
CA GLU A 384 20.16 25.89 2.87
C GLU A 384 19.27 27.10 2.54
N GLY A 385 19.05 28.00 3.50
CA GLY A 385 18.34 29.27 3.35
C GLY A 385 16.83 29.21 3.54
N ALA A 386 16.26 28.07 3.94
CA ALA A 386 14.86 27.96 4.38
C ALA A 386 14.68 28.54 5.79
N LEU A 387 13.51 29.14 6.07
CA LEU A 387 13.18 29.68 7.39
C LEU A 387 13.11 28.54 8.40
N SER A 388 13.84 28.64 9.51
CA SER A 388 13.83 27.67 10.62
C SER A 388 13.07 28.17 11.83
N GLY A 389 13.01 29.48 12.06
CA GLY A 389 12.29 30.03 13.21
C GLY A 389 12.07 31.53 13.17
N LEU A 390 11.10 31.99 13.97
CA LEU A 390 10.72 33.38 14.16
C LEU A 390 10.60 33.66 15.65
N GLY A 391 11.47 34.52 16.19
CA GLY A 391 11.48 34.86 17.60
C GLY A 391 12.73 35.63 17.99
N ASP A 392 12.61 36.41 19.07
CA ASP A 392 13.66 37.32 19.50
C ASP A 392 14.66 36.61 20.41
N ALA A 393 15.90 37.09 20.41
CA ALA A 393 16.95 36.56 21.28
C ALA A 393 17.81 37.67 21.89
N LYS A 394 18.31 37.43 23.09
CA LYS A 394 19.43 38.19 23.67
C LYS A 394 20.75 37.55 23.25
N ARG A 395 21.82 38.34 23.30
CA ARG A 395 23.19 37.86 23.09
C ARG A 395 23.97 38.07 24.37
N ASP A 396 24.68 37.05 24.84
CA ASP A 396 25.58 37.20 25.98
C ASP A 396 26.89 37.89 25.57
N ALA A 397 27.79 38.12 26.54
CA ALA A 397 29.08 38.77 26.30
C ALA A 397 30.00 37.98 25.34
N ALA A 398 29.75 36.69 25.14
CA ALA A 398 30.47 35.84 24.19
C ALA A 398 29.77 35.77 22.81
N GLY A 399 28.67 36.49 22.64
CA GLY A 399 27.86 36.49 21.41
C GLY A 399 26.93 35.29 21.27
N LYS A 400 26.80 34.46 22.30
CA LYS A 400 25.88 33.32 22.30
C LYS A 400 24.45 33.82 22.29
N VAL A 401 23.65 33.27 21.37
CA VAL A 401 22.22 33.56 21.24
C VAL A 401 21.45 32.87 22.36
N ILE A 402 20.62 33.65 23.07
CA ILE A 402 19.75 33.22 24.17
C ILE A 402 18.30 33.57 23.77
N PRO A 403 17.49 32.60 23.36
CA PRO A 403 16.09 32.83 22.99
C PRO A 403 15.27 33.48 24.11
N GLU A 404 14.37 34.40 23.75
CA GLU A 404 13.48 35.11 24.66
C GLU A 404 12.08 35.30 24.07
N GLY A 405 11.06 35.28 24.93
CA GLY A 405 9.69 35.56 24.53
C GLY A 405 9.10 34.51 23.58
N PRO A 406 8.07 34.85 22.79
CA PRO A 406 7.37 33.89 21.94
C PRO A 406 8.16 33.56 20.66
N TRP A 407 8.15 32.27 20.31
CA TRP A 407 8.85 31.68 19.18
C TRP A 407 7.95 30.77 18.35
N GLN A 408 8.21 30.73 17.04
CA GLN A 408 7.63 29.77 16.08
C GLN A 408 8.78 29.08 15.33
N PHE A 409 8.66 27.78 15.09
CA PHE A 409 9.65 26.95 14.40
C PHE A 409 9.05 26.31 13.16
N PHE A 410 9.86 26.18 12.11
CA PHE A 410 9.44 25.67 10.81
C PHE A 410 10.38 24.57 10.31
N ASP A 411 9.83 23.57 9.63
CA ASP A 411 10.60 22.54 8.94
C ASP A 411 11.28 23.11 7.67
N ASN A 412 12.13 22.33 7.01
CA ASN A 412 12.84 22.77 5.82
C ASN A 412 11.93 23.00 4.59
N GLN A 413 10.67 22.56 4.63
CA GLN A 413 9.65 22.84 3.61
C GLN A 413 8.84 24.11 3.93
N GLY A 414 8.99 24.66 5.14
CA GLY A 414 8.29 25.84 5.64
C GLY A 414 6.98 25.53 6.37
N ASN A 415 6.75 24.29 6.81
CA ASN A 415 5.61 23.94 7.65
C ASN A 415 5.90 24.30 9.12
N LEU A 416 4.91 24.86 9.83
CA LEU A 416 5.03 25.14 11.27
C LEU A 416 5.18 23.82 12.04
N GLU A 417 6.25 23.67 12.81
CA GLU A 417 6.53 22.47 13.63
C GLU A 417 6.22 22.69 15.11
N GLY A 418 6.35 23.93 15.60
CA GLY A 418 6.03 24.23 16.99
C GLY A 418 6.09 25.70 17.35
N GLU A 419 5.43 26.04 18.43
CA GLU A 419 5.39 27.38 19.00
C GLU A 419 5.33 27.32 20.53
N GLY A 420 5.88 28.36 21.16
CA GLY A 420 5.89 28.51 22.61
C GLY A 420 6.74 29.70 23.02
N SER A 421 7.08 29.79 24.30
CA SER A 421 7.89 30.88 24.83
C SER A 421 9.18 30.41 25.48
N TYR A 422 10.18 31.28 25.44
CA TYR A 422 11.42 31.16 26.17
C TYR A 422 11.53 32.22 27.26
N THR A 423 12.24 31.88 28.34
CA THR A 423 12.68 32.83 29.36
C THR A 423 14.11 32.50 29.71
N SER A 424 15.04 33.44 29.49
CA SER A 424 16.47 33.23 29.71
C SER A 424 17.04 32.01 28.98
N GLY A 425 16.55 31.71 27.78
CA GLY A 425 16.99 30.57 26.96
C GLY A 425 16.34 29.23 27.27
N GLU A 426 15.54 29.12 28.34
CA GLU A 426 14.80 27.91 28.68
C GLU A 426 13.36 27.98 28.17
N LYS A 427 12.80 26.84 27.74
CA LYS A 427 11.38 26.76 27.35
C LYS A 427 10.50 27.01 28.58
N THR A 428 9.51 27.89 28.48
CA THR A 428 8.61 28.19 29.60
C THR A 428 7.15 28.27 29.14
N GLY A 429 6.23 27.93 30.05
CA GLY A 429 4.80 28.00 29.80
C GLY A 429 4.30 26.98 28.78
N ALA A 430 3.18 27.28 28.12
CA ALA A 430 2.54 26.37 27.18
C ALA A 430 3.30 26.31 25.84
N TRP A 431 3.47 25.09 25.35
CA TRP A 431 4.08 24.79 24.06
C TRP A 431 3.15 23.91 23.23
N ARG A 432 3.08 24.23 21.94
CA ARG A 432 2.33 23.45 20.94
C ARG A 432 3.27 22.99 19.85
N TYR A 433 3.08 21.77 19.39
CA TYR A 433 3.81 21.20 18.25
C TYR A 433 2.80 20.71 17.24
N TYR A 434 3.16 20.75 15.96
CA TYR A 434 2.25 20.49 14.86
C TYR A 434 2.82 19.43 13.92
N PHE A 435 1.93 18.63 13.37
CA PHE A 435 2.24 17.88 12.16
C PHE A 435 2.42 18.84 11.00
N ALA A 436 3.15 18.42 9.97
CA ALA A 436 3.36 19.24 8.78
C ALA A 436 2.08 19.60 7.99
N ASP A 437 0.91 19.02 8.30
CA ASP A 437 -0.40 19.48 7.77
C ASP A 437 -1.07 20.57 8.63
N GLY A 438 -0.37 21.07 9.66
CA GLY A 438 -0.81 22.12 10.58
C GLY A 438 -1.71 21.62 11.71
N LYS A 439 -2.02 20.33 11.81
CA LYS A 439 -2.78 19.80 12.95
C LYS A 439 -1.91 19.72 14.19
N LEU A 440 -2.52 19.96 15.34
CA LEU A 440 -1.86 19.86 16.64
C LEU A 440 -1.38 18.41 16.86
N GLN A 441 -0.08 18.27 17.12
CA GLN A 441 0.58 17.01 17.45
C GLN A 441 0.75 16.85 18.96
N ARG A 442 1.11 17.93 19.66
CA ARG A 442 1.43 17.86 21.10
C ARG A 442 1.18 19.19 21.78
N GLU A 443 0.65 19.12 22.99
CA GLU A 443 0.51 20.23 23.93
C GLU A 443 1.17 19.86 25.25
N CYS A 444 2.06 20.72 25.73
CA CYS A 444 2.74 20.51 27.00
C CYS A 444 3.07 21.84 27.69
N THR A 445 3.37 21.79 28.98
CA THR A 445 3.81 22.96 29.75
C THR A 445 5.21 22.74 30.30
N TYR A 446 6.04 23.78 30.26
CA TYR A 446 7.36 23.79 30.86
C TYR A 446 7.41 24.73 32.08
N ASP A 447 8.12 24.32 33.12
CA ASP A 447 8.42 25.17 34.28
C ASP A 447 9.53 26.20 33.96
N ALA A 448 9.90 26.99 34.96
CA ALA A 448 10.93 28.04 34.82
C ALA A 448 12.34 27.49 34.59
N GLN A 449 12.56 26.18 34.73
CA GLN A 449 13.84 25.49 34.51
C GLN A 449 13.84 24.70 33.20
N GLY A 450 12.85 24.89 32.32
CA GLY A 450 12.77 24.18 31.05
C GLY A 450 12.33 22.71 31.18
N LYS A 451 11.78 22.30 32.33
CA LYS A 451 11.34 20.91 32.54
C LYS A 451 9.84 20.79 32.34
N LEU A 452 9.41 19.65 31.77
CA LEU A 452 7.99 19.34 31.59
C LEU A 452 7.27 19.28 32.95
N THR A 453 6.11 19.92 33.02
CA THR A 453 5.28 19.96 34.22
C THR A 453 3.79 20.06 33.87
N GLY A 454 2.93 19.53 34.72
CA GLY A 454 1.48 19.60 34.54
C GLY A 454 0.96 18.70 33.43
N ALA A 455 -0.16 19.11 32.81
CA ALA A 455 -0.86 18.30 31.82
C ALA A 455 -0.04 18.16 30.52
N PHE A 456 -0.04 16.95 29.98
CA PHE A 456 0.57 16.60 28.70
C PHE A 456 -0.46 15.90 27.81
N LYS A 457 -0.58 16.38 26.57
CA LYS A 457 -1.43 15.76 25.55
C LYS A 457 -0.66 15.59 24.26
N GLN A 458 -0.81 14.44 23.64
CA GLN A 458 -0.30 14.14 22.30
C GLN A 458 -1.45 13.62 21.45
N TYR A 459 -1.41 13.88 20.14
CA TYR A 459 -2.49 13.59 19.21
C TYR A 459 -1.95 12.86 17.98
N TYR A 460 -2.77 12.02 17.37
CA TYR A 460 -2.54 11.43 16.05
C TYR A 460 -2.70 12.46 14.93
N ASP A 461 -2.21 12.16 13.72
CA ASP A 461 -2.42 12.97 12.51
C ASP A 461 -3.90 13.09 12.09
N THR A 462 -4.77 12.28 12.69
CA THR A 462 -6.24 12.37 12.61
C THR A 462 -6.82 13.50 13.47
N GLY A 463 -6.04 14.05 14.40
CA GLY A 463 -6.47 15.02 15.43
C GLY A 463 -7.08 14.37 16.68
N LYS A 464 -7.15 13.04 16.76
CA LYS A 464 -7.60 12.31 17.96
C LYS A 464 -6.49 12.24 19.00
N LEU A 465 -6.86 12.26 20.27
CA LEU A 465 -5.92 12.11 21.39
C LEU A 465 -5.19 10.77 21.26
N GLU A 466 -3.88 10.78 21.45
CA GLU A 466 -2.98 9.62 21.45
C GLU A 466 -2.55 9.30 22.88
N ILE A 467 -2.09 10.31 23.63
CA ILE A 467 -1.60 10.19 25.00
C ILE A 467 -2.16 11.34 25.84
N GLU A 468 -2.60 11.04 27.04
CA GLU A 468 -2.93 12.00 28.09
C GLU A 468 -2.28 11.58 29.41
N GLY A 469 -1.60 12.51 30.06
CA GLY A 469 -0.94 12.26 31.33
C GLY A 469 -0.47 13.54 32.01
N ASN A 470 0.28 13.39 33.09
CA ASN A 470 0.88 14.50 33.81
C ASN A 470 2.39 14.32 33.92
N TYR A 471 3.11 15.43 33.97
CA TYR A 471 4.54 15.48 34.22
C TYR A 471 4.85 16.26 35.49
N ARG A 472 5.94 15.90 36.15
CA ARG A 472 6.54 16.67 37.25
C ARG A 472 8.05 16.61 37.11
N ALA A 473 8.69 17.79 37.09
CA ALA A 473 10.14 17.93 37.00
C ALA A 473 10.79 17.15 35.83
N GLY A 474 10.09 17.07 34.69
CA GLY A 474 10.56 16.37 33.49
C GLY A 474 10.10 14.92 33.35
N GLU A 475 9.59 14.30 34.43
CA GLU A 475 9.20 12.89 34.45
C GLU A 475 7.67 12.71 34.40
N PRO A 476 7.14 11.67 33.73
CA PRO A 476 5.72 11.34 33.77
C PRO A 476 5.32 10.87 35.17
N VAL A 477 4.17 11.30 35.69
CA VAL A 477 3.70 10.94 37.04
C VAL A 477 2.21 10.65 37.08
N GLY A 478 1.81 9.70 37.92
CA GLY A 478 0.40 9.36 38.15
C GLY A 478 -0.24 8.59 36.99
N PRO A 479 -1.58 8.63 36.85
CA PRO A 479 -2.27 7.89 35.80
C PRO A 479 -2.03 8.51 34.42
N ALA A 480 -1.85 7.64 33.42
CA ALA A 480 -1.76 8.00 32.02
C ALA A 480 -2.73 7.15 31.19
N LYS A 481 -3.33 7.77 30.18
CA LYS A 481 -4.22 7.14 29.21
C LYS A 481 -3.58 7.20 27.83
N ILE A 482 -3.66 6.08 27.13
CA ILE A 482 -3.22 5.97 25.74
C ILE A 482 -4.42 5.50 24.93
N PHE A 483 -4.56 6.02 23.72
CA PHE A 483 -5.74 5.83 22.88
C PHE A 483 -5.36 5.23 21.52
N HIS A 484 -6.30 4.53 20.90
CA HIS A 484 -6.24 4.09 19.51
C HIS A 484 -6.41 5.29 18.55
N PRO A 485 -6.02 5.21 17.26
CA PRO A 485 -6.18 6.30 16.28
C PRO A 485 -7.61 6.85 16.09
N CYS A 486 -8.63 6.09 16.47
CA CYS A 486 -10.05 6.49 16.56
C CYS A 486 -10.37 7.38 17.77
N GLY A 487 -9.58 7.29 18.84
CA GLY A 487 -9.85 7.90 20.13
C GLY A 487 -10.49 6.95 21.16
N ALA A 488 -10.66 5.66 20.83
CA ALA A 488 -10.99 4.64 21.83
C ALA A 488 -9.82 4.46 22.80
N LEU A 489 -10.11 4.24 24.09
CA LEU A 489 -9.09 3.96 25.09
C LEU A 489 -8.35 2.67 24.73
N ARG A 490 -7.02 2.71 24.68
CA ARG A 490 -6.14 1.57 24.36
C ARG A 490 -5.45 1.03 25.60
N GLU A 491 -5.00 1.91 26.49
CA GLU A 491 -4.27 1.51 27.69
C GLU A 491 -4.47 2.53 28.80
N GLU A 492 -4.69 2.03 30.01
CA GLU A 492 -4.52 2.79 31.25
C GLU A 492 -3.33 2.23 32.01
N ARG A 493 -2.41 3.11 32.39
CA ARG A 493 -1.22 2.77 33.19
C ARG A 493 -0.90 3.85 34.20
N ARG A 494 0.08 3.58 35.07
CA ARG A 494 0.49 4.49 36.16
C ARG A 494 1.99 4.63 36.20
N TYR A 495 2.43 5.84 36.56
CA TYR A 495 3.82 6.20 36.80
C TYR A 495 4.04 6.61 38.25
N ASN A 496 5.15 6.18 38.82
CA ASN A 496 5.63 6.67 40.11
C ASN A 496 6.32 8.05 39.97
N ASP A 497 6.74 8.66 41.08
CA ASP A 497 7.40 9.97 41.08
C ASP A 497 8.78 9.97 40.40
N ALA A 498 9.35 8.80 40.11
CA ALA A 498 10.62 8.63 39.40
C ALA A 498 10.44 8.43 37.88
N GLY A 499 9.22 8.57 37.34
CA GLY A 499 8.96 8.41 35.91
C GLY A 499 8.79 6.97 35.44
N GLN A 500 8.80 5.99 36.35
CA GLN A 500 8.75 4.56 36.02
C GLN A 500 7.32 4.05 36.10
N GLN A 501 6.96 3.12 35.20
CA GLN A 501 5.68 2.43 35.26
C GLN A 501 5.62 1.58 36.53
N ASP A 502 4.62 1.85 37.36
CA ASP A 502 4.45 1.19 38.65
C ASP A 502 2.96 1.14 39.02
N GLY A 503 2.43 -0.07 39.20
CA GLY A 503 1.03 -0.34 39.51
C GLY A 503 0.28 -1.07 38.39
N PRO A 504 -1.04 -1.23 38.53
CA PRO A 504 -1.84 -1.98 37.58
C PRO A 504 -1.92 -1.26 36.22
N PHE A 505 -1.97 -2.07 35.16
CA PHE A 505 -2.32 -1.60 33.82
C PHE A 505 -3.44 -2.44 33.22
N VAL A 506 -4.21 -1.84 32.33
CA VAL A 506 -5.23 -2.51 31.52
C VAL A 506 -5.12 -2.01 30.09
N LYS A 507 -4.96 -2.94 29.14
CA LYS A 507 -5.08 -2.68 27.72
C LYS A 507 -6.46 -3.09 27.22
N TYR A 508 -6.94 -2.37 26.23
CA TYR A 508 -8.28 -2.53 25.67
C TYR A 508 -8.21 -2.64 24.16
N PHE A 509 -8.99 -3.57 23.63
CA PHE A 509 -9.40 -3.53 22.25
C PHE A 509 -10.12 -2.22 21.93
N ALA A 510 -10.10 -1.83 20.65
CA ALA A 510 -10.88 -0.70 20.13
C ALA A 510 -12.37 -0.73 20.51
N SER A 511 -12.94 -1.92 20.75
CA SER A 511 -14.31 -2.12 21.20
C SER A 511 -14.56 -1.76 22.68
N GLY A 512 -13.51 -1.48 23.45
CA GLY A 512 -13.55 -1.24 24.90
C GLY A 512 -13.50 -2.52 25.74
N GLN A 513 -13.43 -3.71 25.12
CA GLN A 513 -13.20 -4.95 25.85
C GLN A 513 -11.73 -5.06 26.28
N VAL A 514 -11.47 -5.68 27.44
CA VAL A 514 -10.11 -5.89 27.94
C VAL A 514 -9.36 -6.82 26.98
N GLU A 515 -8.18 -6.39 26.57
CA GLU A 515 -7.22 -7.14 25.76
C GLU A 515 -6.17 -7.78 26.66
N GLU A 516 -5.62 -7.01 27.60
CA GLU A 516 -4.58 -7.48 28.50
C GLU A 516 -4.71 -6.77 29.85
N ARG A 517 -4.36 -7.43 30.94
CA ARG A 517 -4.19 -6.76 32.24
C ARG A 517 -3.10 -7.41 33.07
N GLY A 518 -2.37 -6.57 33.79
CA GLY A 518 -1.27 -6.99 34.63
C GLY A 518 -0.82 -5.88 35.57
N THR A 519 0.40 -6.01 36.09
CA THR A 519 1.02 -5.01 36.97
C THR A 519 2.42 -4.71 36.48
N TYR A 520 2.76 -3.43 36.38
CA TYR A 520 4.14 -2.97 36.24
C TYR A 520 4.77 -2.75 37.62
N ARG A 521 6.05 -3.08 37.74
CA ARG A 521 6.94 -2.66 38.82
C ARG A 521 8.25 -2.21 38.19
N GLN A 522 8.62 -0.95 38.38
CA GLN A 522 9.84 -0.36 37.82
C GLN A 522 10.00 -0.67 36.31
N ASP A 523 8.99 -0.32 35.52
CA ASP A 523 8.95 -0.51 34.04
C ASP A 523 8.89 -1.97 33.56
N GLN A 524 8.79 -2.94 34.46
CA GLN A 524 8.70 -4.36 34.11
C GLN A 524 7.39 -4.97 34.55
N THR A 525 6.79 -5.84 33.74
CA THR A 525 5.62 -6.61 34.18
C THR A 525 6.02 -7.62 35.25
N ASP A 526 5.29 -7.64 36.36
CA ASP A 526 5.53 -8.52 37.51
C ASP A 526 4.19 -8.96 38.12
N GLY A 527 4.04 -10.28 38.31
CA GLY A 527 2.82 -10.91 38.83
C GLY A 527 1.94 -11.50 37.73
N PRO A 528 0.68 -11.81 38.04
CA PRO A 528 -0.24 -12.43 37.08
C PRO A 528 -0.49 -11.53 35.85
N LEU A 529 -0.41 -12.12 34.67
CA LEU A 529 -0.75 -11.50 33.39
C LEU A 529 -1.86 -12.33 32.73
N LEU A 530 -2.92 -11.63 32.30
CA LEU A 530 -4.01 -12.24 31.55
C LEU A 530 -4.17 -11.51 30.24
N ASP A 531 -4.16 -12.28 29.16
CA ASP A 531 -4.46 -11.85 27.80
C ASP A 531 -5.83 -12.42 27.39
N PHE A 532 -6.54 -11.71 26.53
CA PHE A 532 -7.92 -12.01 26.15
C PHE A 532 -8.11 -11.84 24.66
N TYR A 533 -8.82 -12.78 24.05
CA TYR A 533 -9.42 -12.56 22.75
C TYR A 533 -10.45 -11.44 22.81
N ALA A 534 -10.70 -10.83 21.65
CA ALA A 534 -11.69 -9.75 21.52
C ALA A 534 -13.14 -10.17 21.83
N ASP A 535 -13.42 -11.44 22.11
CA ASP A 535 -14.71 -11.96 22.57
C ASP A 535 -14.83 -12.04 24.11
N GLY A 536 -13.75 -11.71 24.82
CA GLY A 536 -13.63 -11.79 26.28
C GLY A 536 -13.16 -13.15 26.79
N THR A 537 -12.92 -14.12 25.91
CA THR A 537 -12.29 -15.40 26.25
C THR A 537 -10.83 -15.15 26.57
N PRO A 538 -10.29 -15.67 27.69
CA PRO A 538 -8.85 -15.58 27.95
C PRO A 538 -8.06 -16.26 26.82
N GLU A 539 -7.05 -15.59 26.28
CA GLU A 539 -6.15 -16.16 25.28
C GLU A 539 -5.05 -16.96 25.96
N TYR A 540 -4.41 -16.39 26.97
CA TYR A 540 -3.54 -17.12 27.89
C TYR A 540 -3.47 -16.50 29.29
N GLU A 541 -3.09 -17.34 30.24
CA GLU A 541 -2.87 -16.99 31.64
C GLU A 541 -1.44 -17.41 32.02
N VAL A 542 -0.62 -16.46 32.52
CA VAL A 542 0.79 -16.69 32.89
C VAL A 542 1.23 -15.78 34.04
N THR A 543 2.34 -16.09 34.69
CA THR A 543 3.00 -15.19 35.67
C THR A 543 4.19 -14.50 35.02
N MET A 544 4.34 -13.21 35.26
CA MET A 544 5.50 -12.42 34.84
C MET A 544 6.46 -12.24 36.03
N ALA A 545 7.75 -12.36 35.78
CA ALA A 545 8.81 -12.03 36.71
C ALA A 545 9.86 -11.19 35.98
N ALA A 546 10.07 -9.94 36.42
CA ALA A 546 11.01 -9.00 35.80
C ALA A 546 10.84 -8.87 34.27
N GLY A 547 9.60 -8.72 33.80
CA GLY A 547 9.29 -8.54 32.38
C GLY A 547 9.23 -9.82 31.56
N LYS A 548 9.45 -11.00 32.16
CA LYS A 548 9.50 -12.29 31.45
C LYS A 548 8.48 -13.27 31.98
N GLN A 549 7.91 -14.07 31.08
CA GLN A 549 7.00 -15.16 31.46
C GLN A 549 7.73 -16.23 32.28
N GLN A 550 7.10 -16.68 33.36
CA GLN A 550 7.65 -17.62 34.34
C GLN A 550 6.55 -18.55 34.88
N GLY A 551 6.88 -19.82 35.06
CA GLY A 551 5.98 -20.82 35.63
C GLY A 551 4.97 -21.37 34.62
N PRO A 552 3.87 -21.98 35.09
CA PRO A 552 2.86 -22.59 34.22
C PRO A 552 2.21 -21.55 33.28
N ILE A 553 2.01 -21.93 32.03
CA ILE A 553 1.22 -21.19 31.04
C ILE A 553 0.09 -22.07 30.52
N THR A 554 -1.12 -21.49 30.45
CA THR A 554 -2.27 -22.12 29.77
C THR A 554 -2.77 -21.17 28.72
N SER A 555 -2.91 -21.66 27.48
CA SER A 555 -3.54 -20.94 26.38
C SER A 555 -4.83 -21.63 25.96
N TYR A 556 -5.78 -20.86 25.45
CA TYR A 556 -7.11 -21.31 25.10
C TYR A 556 -7.43 -20.99 23.64
N TYR A 557 -8.30 -21.79 23.03
CA TYR A 557 -8.95 -21.43 21.78
C TYR A 557 -9.93 -20.27 21.99
N PRO A 558 -10.16 -19.44 20.96
CA PRO A 558 -11.24 -18.45 21.03
C PRO A 558 -12.60 -19.14 21.26
N GLY A 559 -13.56 -18.38 21.80
CA GLY A 559 -14.94 -18.79 22.01
C GLY A 559 -15.32 -19.25 23.40
N PRO A 560 -16.62 -19.53 23.60
CA PRO A 560 -17.17 -19.85 24.91
C PRO A 560 -16.59 -21.17 25.46
N GLY A 561 -16.41 -21.21 26.78
CA GLY A 561 -16.10 -22.44 27.52
C GLY A 561 -14.64 -22.70 27.85
N LYS A 562 -13.72 -21.74 27.64
CA LYS A 562 -12.28 -21.86 27.97
C LYS A 562 -11.67 -23.18 27.50
N ARG A 563 -11.85 -23.52 26.21
CA ARG A 563 -11.26 -24.73 25.62
C ARG A 563 -9.75 -24.55 25.52
N VAL A 564 -8.97 -25.43 26.15
CA VAL A 564 -7.51 -25.33 26.18
C VAL A 564 -6.95 -25.59 24.78
N GLU A 565 -6.08 -24.70 24.30
CA GLU A 565 -5.27 -24.91 23.10
C GLU A 565 -3.95 -25.59 23.46
N TYR A 566 -3.27 -25.12 24.51
CA TYR A 566 -2.09 -25.82 25.03
C TYR A 566 -1.83 -25.49 26.50
N ARG A 567 -1.03 -26.36 27.12
CA ARG A 567 -0.40 -26.15 28.44
C ARG A 567 1.10 -26.31 28.32
N GLY A 568 1.83 -25.48 29.04
CA GLY A 568 3.29 -25.53 29.09
C GLY A 568 3.85 -24.94 30.37
N THR A 569 5.18 -24.84 30.42
CA THR A 569 5.90 -24.13 31.47
C THR A 569 6.88 -23.16 30.83
N MET A 570 6.94 -21.95 31.36
CA MET A 570 7.83 -20.87 30.93
C MET A 570 8.94 -20.67 31.95
N GLU A 571 10.16 -20.43 31.46
CA GLU A 571 11.28 -19.99 32.28
C GLU A 571 12.03 -18.89 31.53
N GLN A 572 12.17 -17.73 32.16
CA GLN A 572 12.87 -16.57 31.54
C GLN A 572 12.32 -16.19 30.16
N GLY A 573 11.01 -16.34 29.94
CA GLY A 573 10.33 -15.98 28.69
C GLY A 573 10.37 -17.07 27.60
N GLU A 574 10.99 -18.22 27.86
CA GLU A 574 11.08 -19.33 26.92
C GLU A 574 10.32 -20.54 27.44
N MET A 575 9.74 -21.37 26.56
CA MET A 575 9.19 -22.65 26.98
C MET A 575 10.29 -23.54 27.55
N ASN A 576 10.07 -24.09 28.74
CA ASN A 576 10.99 -24.99 29.42
C ASN A 576 10.22 -26.01 30.26
N GLY A 577 10.31 -27.30 29.90
CA GLY A 577 9.56 -28.38 30.54
C GLY A 577 8.50 -29.00 29.63
N ALA A 578 7.53 -29.70 30.24
CA ALA A 578 6.48 -30.42 29.51
C ALA A 578 5.54 -29.47 28.75
N TYR A 579 5.14 -29.89 27.55
CA TYR A 579 4.19 -29.21 26.68
C TYR A 579 3.12 -30.18 26.19
N THR A 580 1.87 -29.74 26.14
CA THR A 580 0.75 -30.48 25.54
C THR A 580 -0.15 -29.50 24.81
N GLY A 581 -0.24 -29.66 23.49
CA GLY A 581 -1.20 -28.98 22.63
C GLY A 581 -2.41 -29.88 22.35
N TYR A 582 -3.58 -29.28 22.21
CA TYR A 582 -4.86 -29.95 21.98
C TYR A 582 -5.40 -29.59 20.60
N HIS A 583 -6.37 -30.36 20.12
CA HIS A 583 -7.23 -30.04 18.98
C HIS A 583 -8.45 -29.25 19.46
N PRO A 584 -9.19 -28.54 18.58
CA PRO A 584 -10.41 -27.81 18.97
C PRO A 584 -11.52 -28.71 19.60
N ASN A 585 -11.45 -30.03 19.39
CA ASN A 585 -12.33 -31.03 19.99
C ASN A 585 -11.87 -31.51 21.38
N GLY A 586 -10.74 -31.02 21.90
CA GLY A 586 -10.19 -31.33 23.22
C GLY A 586 -9.26 -32.55 23.27
N GLN A 587 -9.07 -33.28 22.17
CA GLN A 587 -8.08 -34.37 22.10
C GLN A 587 -6.66 -33.82 21.99
N VAL A 588 -5.65 -34.59 22.39
CA VAL A 588 -4.24 -34.17 22.27
C VAL A 588 -3.88 -34.04 20.79
N ARG A 589 -3.32 -32.90 20.38
CA ARG A 589 -2.77 -32.65 19.04
C ARG A 589 -1.29 -32.96 19.00
N GLU A 590 -0.56 -32.51 20.01
CA GLU A 590 0.87 -32.77 20.12
C GLU A 590 1.34 -32.72 21.57
N GLN A 591 2.39 -33.44 21.91
CA GLN A 591 2.99 -33.42 23.24
C GLN A 591 4.49 -33.68 23.16
N GLY A 592 5.24 -33.08 24.08
CA GLY A 592 6.69 -33.22 24.16
C GLY A 592 7.26 -32.34 25.27
N SER A 593 8.56 -32.07 25.19
CA SER A 593 9.24 -31.17 26.12
C SER A 593 10.03 -30.10 25.38
N TYR A 594 10.15 -28.95 26.03
CA TYR A 594 11.06 -27.89 25.62
C TYR A 594 12.22 -27.76 26.60
N THR A 595 13.37 -27.33 26.09
CA THR A 595 14.49 -26.83 26.88
C THR A 595 14.97 -25.52 26.29
N LYS A 596 14.85 -24.41 27.04
CA LYS A 596 15.22 -23.06 26.57
C LYS A 596 14.63 -22.72 25.19
N GLY A 597 13.32 -22.90 25.06
CA GLY A 597 12.56 -22.60 23.85
C GLY A 597 12.72 -23.62 22.71
N LYS A 598 13.58 -24.63 22.86
CA LYS A 598 13.81 -25.64 21.81
C LYS A 598 13.14 -26.96 22.13
N ARG A 599 12.54 -27.61 21.13
CA ARG A 599 11.98 -28.97 21.28
C ARG A 599 13.09 -29.93 21.68
N THR A 600 12.91 -30.71 22.75
CA THR A 600 13.88 -31.72 23.21
C THR A 600 13.18 -33.04 23.49
N GLY A 601 13.91 -34.15 23.31
CA GLY A 601 13.37 -35.49 23.54
C GLY A 601 12.30 -35.88 22.52
N LEU A 602 11.42 -36.81 22.91
CA LEU A 602 10.38 -37.37 22.05
C LEU A 602 9.16 -36.45 21.98
N TRP A 603 8.81 -36.08 20.77
CA TRP A 603 7.61 -35.34 20.41
C TRP A 603 6.65 -36.27 19.66
N LYS A 604 5.38 -36.25 20.06
CA LYS A 604 4.31 -37.03 19.42
C LYS A 604 3.22 -36.08 18.92
N THR A 605 2.78 -36.26 17.69
CA THR A 605 1.62 -35.58 17.11
C THR A 605 0.51 -36.60 16.82
N PHE A 606 -0.73 -36.15 16.85
CA PHE A 606 -1.91 -36.99 16.70
C PHE A 606 -2.91 -36.34 15.75
N TYR A 607 -3.64 -37.17 15.01
CA TYR A 607 -4.83 -36.76 14.26
C TYR A 607 -5.94 -36.33 15.22
N ALA A 608 -6.95 -35.64 14.68
CA ALA A 608 -8.09 -35.16 15.45
C ALA A 608 -8.98 -36.28 16.04
N ASP A 609 -8.73 -37.56 15.71
CA ASP A 609 -9.37 -38.73 16.33
C ASP A 609 -8.49 -39.40 17.41
N GLY A 610 -7.32 -38.83 17.70
CA GLY A 610 -6.40 -39.27 18.74
C GLY A 610 -5.41 -40.34 18.29
N LYS A 611 -5.46 -40.78 17.02
CA LYS A 611 -4.46 -41.71 16.46
C LYS A 611 -3.13 -41.00 16.25
N PRO A 612 -1.97 -41.68 16.43
CA PRO A 612 -0.67 -41.08 16.17
C PRO A 612 -0.55 -40.68 14.69
N SER A 613 0.09 -39.53 14.44
CA SER A 613 0.41 -39.01 13.11
C SER A 613 1.91 -39.00 12.87
N THR A 614 2.68 -38.48 13.84
CA THR A 614 4.14 -38.46 13.78
C THR A 614 4.76 -38.65 15.16
N GLU A 615 5.88 -39.36 15.23
CA GLU A 615 6.79 -39.33 16.39
C GLU A 615 8.16 -38.87 15.94
N LEU A 616 8.77 -37.91 16.64
CA LEU A 616 10.08 -37.36 16.27
C LEU A 616 10.89 -37.01 17.51
N SER A 617 12.21 -37.21 17.44
CA SER A 617 13.11 -37.00 18.57
C SER A 617 14.10 -35.87 18.29
N TYR A 618 14.36 -35.07 19.32
CA TYR A 618 15.31 -33.97 19.29
C TYR A 618 16.40 -34.14 20.34
N ASP A 619 17.62 -33.72 20.00
CA ASP A 619 18.74 -33.65 20.94
C ASP A 619 18.62 -32.46 21.92
N ALA A 620 19.61 -32.30 22.79
CA ALA A 620 19.65 -31.21 23.77
C ALA A 620 19.84 -29.81 23.14
N GLN A 621 20.21 -29.73 21.86
CA GLN A 621 20.41 -28.50 21.12
C GLN A 621 19.20 -28.13 20.26
N GLY A 622 18.15 -28.96 20.26
CA GLY A 622 16.92 -28.78 19.50
C GLY A 622 16.97 -29.28 18.06
N LYS A 623 17.97 -30.11 17.72
CA LYS A 623 18.13 -30.68 16.38
C LYS A 623 17.47 -32.04 16.30
N LEU A 624 16.92 -32.39 15.13
CA LEU A 624 16.38 -33.73 14.90
C LEU A 624 17.48 -34.77 15.10
N HIS A 625 17.23 -35.73 16.00
CA HIS A 625 18.17 -36.77 16.38
C HIS A 625 17.41 -38.01 16.83
N GLY A 626 17.68 -39.16 16.20
CA GLY A 626 16.96 -40.41 16.41
C GLY A 626 16.00 -40.73 15.27
N VAL A 627 14.94 -41.50 15.53
CA VAL A 627 14.02 -41.98 14.49
C VAL A 627 12.76 -41.12 14.45
N LEU A 628 12.51 -40.49 13.30
CA LEU A 628 11.21 -39.93 12.94
C LEU A 628 10.33 -41.06 12.40
N ARG A 629 9.09 -41.15 12.87
CA ARG A 629 8.09 -42.15 12.47
C ARG A 629 6.84 -41.46 11.95
N ASP A 630 6.42 -41.78 10.73
CA ASP A 630 5.16 -41.29 10.16
C ASP A 630 4.11 -42.41 10.12
N TYR A 631 2.90 -42.05 10.55
CA TYR A 631 1.73 -42.92 10.58
C TYR A 631 0.71 -42.39 9.58
N ASP A 632 -0.06 -43.29 8.98
CA ASP A 632 -1.21 -42.88 8.17
C ASP A 632 -2.41 -42.52 9.05
N VAL A 633 -3.47 -41.99 8.43
CA VAL A 633 -4.75 -41.63 9.08
C VAL A 633 -5.45 -42.79 9.81
N ASP A 634 -5.06 -44.04 9.53
CA ASP A 634 -5.54 -45.22 10.25
C ASP A 634 -4.70 -45.56 11.48
N GLY A 635 -3.59 -44.84 11.70
CA GLY A 635 -2.64 -45.02 12.80
C GLY A 635 -1.55 -46.04 12.49
N GLN A 636 -1.37 -46.40 11.21
CA GLN A 636 -0.41 -47.41 10.78
C GLN A 636 0.92 -46.78 10.38
N LEU A 637 2.01 -47.23 11.01
CA LEU A 637 3.38 -46.81 10.72
C LEU A 637 3.77 -47.21 9.29
N TYR A 638 4.22 -46.24 8.48
CA TYR A 638 4.59 -46.50 7.09
C TYR A 638 5.95 -45.92 6.67
N SER A 639 6.54 -45.04 7.49
CA SER A 639 7.84 -44.42 7.21
C SER A 639 8.63 -44.25 8.51
N GLU A 640 9.91 -44.60 8.46
CA GLU A 640 10.90 -44.29 9.49
C GLU A 640 12.11 -43.60 8.86
N ILE A 641 12.51 -42.43 9.39
CA ILE A 641 13.72 -41.70 8.96
C ILE A 641 14.62 -41.48 10.17
N THR A 642 15.84 -42.02 10.13
CA THR A 642 16.85 -41.81 11.17
C THR A 642 17.61 -40.52 10.90
N TYR A 643 17.62 -39.61 11.87
CA TYR A 643 18.36 -38.35 11.87
C TYR A 643 19.50 -38.37 12.87
N ASP A 644 20.55 -37.63 12.55
CA ASP A 644 21.67 -37.32 13.44
C ASP A 644 22.03 -35.84 13.29
N HIS A 645 21.65 -35.04 14.27
CA HIS A 645 21.87 -33.58 14.32
C HIS A 645 21.38 -32.87 13.03
N ASP A 646 20.09 -33.04 12.71
CA ASP A 646 19.37 -32.58 11.51
C ASP A 646 19.75 -33.28 10.20
N ARG A 647 20.76 -34.15 10.18
CA ARG A 647 21.15 -34.89 8.96
C ARG A 647 20.40 -36.21 8.88
N ALA A 648 19.61 -36.40 7.83
CA ALA A 648 19.02 -37.69 7.54
C ALA A 648 20.13 -38.71 7.24
N ARG A 649 20.11 -39.86 7.92
CA ARG A 649 21.10 -40.94 7.82
C ARG A 649 20.55 -42.17 7.11
N LYS A 650 19.27 -42.49 7.35
CA LYS A 650 18.60 -43.66 6.80
C LYS A 650 17.11 -43.40 6.65
N SER A 651 16.49 -43.85 5.57
CA SER A 651 15.03 -43.94 5.47
C SER A 651 14.57 -45.37 5.24
N VAL A 652 13.42 -45.74 5.79
CA VAL A 652 12.76 -47.06 5.69
C VAL A 652 11.28 -46.83 5.44
N TYR A 653 10.72 -47.42 4.39
CA TYR A 653 9.28 -47.38 4.11
C TYR A 653 8.69 -48.78 4.33
N LEU A 654 7.50 -48.85 4.91
CA LEU A 654 6.87 -50.09 5.37
C LEU A 654 5.52 -50.33 4.67
N ASP A 655 5.15 -51.60 4.48
CA ASP A 655 3.81 -51.98 4.03
C ASP A 655 2.79 -51.98 5.18
N ARG A 656 1.53 -52.31 4.85
CA ARG A 656 0.44 -52.44 5.84
C ARG A 656 0.59 -53.59 6.83
N GLN A 657 1.67 -54.38 6.77
CA GLN A 657 2.00 -55.40 7.76
C GLN A 657 3.25 -55.00 8.57
N GLY A 658 3.81 -53.81 8.34
CA GLY A 658 5.01 -53.31 8.97
C GLY A 658 6.30 -53.91 8.37
N LYS A 659 6.23 -54.55 7.20
CA LYS A 659 7.41 -55.12 6.54
C LYS A 659 8.07 -54.06 5.65
N PRO A 660 9.42 -53.96 5.63
CA PRO A 660 10.12 -53.00 4.78
C PRO A 660 9.86 -53.21 3.29
N LEU A 661 9.37 -52.16 2.62
CA LEU A 661 9.25 -52.03 1.17
C LEU A 661 10.53 -51.51 0.54
N GLN A 662 11.16 -50.51 1.17
CA GLN A 662 12.39 -49.88 0.68
C GLN A 662 13.21 -49.34 1.85
N GLN A 663 14.54 -49.36 1.72
CA GLN A 663 15.47 -48.70 2.64
C GLN A 663 16.56 -47.96 1.87
N ASN A 664 16.96 -46.77 2.33
CA ASN A 664 18.01 -45.96 1.71
C ASN A 664 19.03 -45.51 2.76
N ASN A 665 20.33 -45.47 2.39
CA ASN A 665 21.40 -44.87 3.20
C ASN A 665 21.69 -43.45 2.69
N LEU A 666 21.53 -42.46 3.56
CA LEU A 666 21.54 -41.02 3.23
C LEU A 666 22.82 -40.32 3.72
N SER A 667 23.76 -41.07 4.30
CA SER A 667 24.91 -40.53 5.05
C SER A 667 26.13 -40.14 4.21
N GLY A 668 26.12 -40.41 2.90
CA GLY A 668 27.26 -40.19 2.01
C GLY A 668 27.48 -38.73 1.60
N ASN A 669 28.71 -38.41 1.16
CA ASN A 669 29.05 -37.10 0.58
C ASN A 669 28.48 -36.89 -0.83
N GLY A 670 28.15 -37.99 -1.53
CA GLY A 670 27.50 -37.94 -2.84
C GLY A 670 26.00 -37.65 -2.74
N GLU A 671 25.41 -37.35 -3.90
CA GLU A 671 23.96 -37.25 -4.03
C GLU A 671 23.31 -38.64 -3.97
N VAL A 672 22.29 -38.78 -3.12
CA VAL A 672 21.49 -39.98 -2.96
C VAL A 672 20.06 -39.67 -3.40
N ALA A 673 19.68 -40.16 -4.58
CA ALA A 673 18.31 -40.11 -5.04
C ALA A 673 17.44 -41.02 -4.17
N VAL A 674 16.29 -40.50 -3.73
CA VAL A 674 15.32 -41.23 -2.92
C VAL A 674 13.94 -41.18 -3.57
N ARG A 675 13.17 -42.23 -3.33
CA ARG A 675 11.76 -42.32 -3.68
C ARG A 675 11.00 -42.74 -2.43
N GLY A 676 10.14 -41.88 -1.92
CA GLY A 676 9.26 -42.19 -0.81
C GLY A 676 8.12 -43.08 -1.26
N LEU A 677 7.75 -44.08 -0.47
CA LEU A 677 6.67 -45.02 -0.78
C LEU A 677 5.55 -44.94 0.25
N ARG A 678 4.31 -45.13 -0.22
CA ARG A 678 3.11 -45.35 0.60
C ARG A 678 3.04 -46.81 1.07
N PRO A 679 2.17 -47.14 2.05
CA PRO A 679 1.97 -48.53 2.51
C PRO A 679 1.61 -49.55 1.42
N ASP A 680 1.06 -49.09 0.29
CA ASP A 680 0.68 -49.93 -0.85
C ASP A 680 1.82 -50.05 -1.91
N GLY A 681 3.00 -49.48 -1.63
CA GLY A 681 4.15 -49.47 -2.54
C GLY A 681 4.10 -48.40 -3.63
N THR A 682 3.04 -47.58 -3.69
CA THR A 682 2.98 -46.47 -4.66
C THR A 682 3.92 -45.32 -4.25
N PRO A 683 4.55 -44.62 -5.20
CA PRO A 683 5.42 -43.47 -4.90
C PRO A 683 4.65 -42.32 -4.26
N ALA A 684 5.13 -41.77 -3.14
CA ALA A 684 4.62 -40.56 -2.51
C ALA A 684 5.39 -39.30 -2.92
N TYR A 685 6.71 -39.42 -3.05
CA TYR A 685 7.59 -38.34 -3.49
C TYR A 685 8.92 -38.90 -4.03
N SER A 686 9.71 -38.04 -4.65
CA SER A 686 11.09 -38.30 -5.05
C SER A 686 11.93 -37.04 -4.91
N GLY A 687 13.23 -37.22 -4.68
CA GLY A 687 14.16 -36.12 -4.51
C GLY A 687 15.57 -36.62 -4.25
N THR A 688 16.47 -35.72 -3.88
CA THR A 688 17.88 -36.05 -3.63
C THR A 688 18.32 -35.51 -2.27
N TYR A 689 19.07 -36.35 -1.55
CA TYR A 689 19.84 -35.91 -0.38
C TYR A 689 21.32 -35.75 -0.73
N ARG A 690 21.98 -34.76 -0.14
CA ARG A 690 23.44 -34.66 -0.09
C ARG A 690 23.85 -34.42 1.35
N GLN A 691 24.69 -35.30 1.91
CA GLN A 691 25.06 -35.25 3.33
C GLN A 691 23.84 -35.15 4.27
N GLY A 692 22.77 -35.89 3.96
CA GLY A 692 21.54 -35.92 4.76
C GLY A 692 20.66 -34.67 4.69
N LEU A 693 20.95 -33.69 3.83
CA LEU A 693 20.08 -32.53 3.54
C LEU A 693 19.45 -32.65 2.16
N GLN A 694 18.20 -32.22 2.03
CA GLN A 694 17.48 -32.11 0.76
C GLN A 694 18.20 -31.15 -0.19
N GLN A 695 18.37 -31.58 -1.43
CA GLN A 695 18.98 -30.81 -2.52
C GLN A 695 18.15 -30.92 -3.80
N GLY A 696 18.22 -29.87 -4.61
CA GLY A 696 17.67 -29.87 -5.95
C GLY A 696 16.15 -29.99 -5.96
N GLU A 697 15.60 -30.56 -7.02
CA GLU A 697 14.16 -30.70 -7.18
C GLU A 697 13.61 -31.89 -6.38
N TRP A 698 12.53 -31.64 -5.66
CA TRP A 698 11.72 -32.60 -4.94
C TRP A 698 10.31 -32.59 -5.53
N THR A 699 9.86 -33.75 -5.99
CA THR A 699 8.54 -33.95 -6.60
C THR A 699 7.69 -34.83 -5.69
N TYR A 700 6.55 -34.30 -5.25
CA TYR A 700 5.50 -35.02 -4.55
C TYR A 700 4.43 -35.40 -5.57
N VAL A 701 3.81 -36.56 -5.42
CA VAL A 701 2.83 -37.07 -6.39
C VAL A 701 1.54 -37.47 -5.71
N TYR A 702 0.42 -37.26 -6.39
CA TYR A 702 -0.86 -37.85 -6.04
C TYR A 702 -0.81 -39.38 -6.06
N ARG A 703 -1.77 -40.07 -5.44
CA ARG A 703 -1.81 -41.54 -5.42
C ARG A 703 -1.87 -42.15 -6.82
N HIS A 704 -2.55 -41.49 -7.75
CA HIS A 704 -2.62 -41.90 -9.16
C HIS A 704 -1.37 -41.51 -9.99
N GLY A 705 -0.39 -40.85 -9.38
CA GLY A 705 0.96 -40.68 -9.93
C GLY A 705 1.27 -39.36 -10.64
N THR A 706 0.30 -38.46 -10.83
CA THR A 706 0.65 -37.11 -11.32
C THR A 706 1.33 -36.30 -10.22
N PRO A 707 2.22 -35.34 -10.56
CA PRO A 707 2.81 -34.43 -9.58
C PRO A 707 1.71 -33.65 -8.83
N SER A 708 1.84 -33.52 -7.52
CA SER A 708 1.04 -32.61 -6.69
C SER A 708 1.81 -31.35 -6.33
N VAL A 709 3.11 -31.46 -6.07
CA VAL A 709 4.02 -30.34 -5.81
C VAL A 709 5.40 -30.64 -6.38
N ARG A 710 6.03 -29.65 -7.00
CA ARG A 710 7.47 -29.62 -7.29
C ARG A 710 8.09 -28.42 -6.59
N GLN A 711 9.15 -28.68 -5.85
CA GLN A 711 9.85 -27.64 -5.09
C GLN A 711 11.34 -27.88 -5.12
N ARG A 712 12.12 -26.81 -4.98
CA ARG A 712 13.57 -26.87 -5.06
C ARG A 712 14.18 -26.54 -3.70
N TYR A 713 15.15 -27.34 -3.31
CA TYR A 713 15.87 -27.19 -2.05
C TYR A 713 17.35 -26.89 -2.29
N ARG A 714 17.91 -26.04 -1.45
CA ARG A 714 19.34 -25.85 -1.24
C ARG A 714 19.59 -25.99 0.26
N ASP A 715 20.22 -27.10 0.66
CA ASP A 715 20.54 -27.38 2.07
C ASP A 715 19.31 -27.31 3.00
N ASP A 716 18.25 -28.07 2.68
CA ASP A 716 16.93 -28.09 3.37
C ASP A 716 16.11 -26.78 3.29
N GLN A 717 16.63 -25.71 2.68
CA GLN A 717 15.87 -24.46 2.48
C GLN A 717 15.25 -24.41 1.09
N LEU A 718 13.98 -23.98 1.00
CA LEU A 718 13.34 -23.74 -0.28
C LEU A 718 14.06 -22.61 -1.04
N ASP A 719 14.48 -22.90 -2.27
CA ASP A 719 15.27 -21.98 -3.08
C ASP A 719 15.03 -22.26 -4.58
N GLY A 720 14.40 -21.31 -5.25
CA GLY A 720 13.95 -21.41 -6.64
C GLY A 720 12.43 -21.56 -6.78
N VAL A 721 11.99 -22.04 -7.94
CA VAL A 721 10.56 -22.14 -8.28
C VAL A 721 9.89 -23.28 -7.52
N VAL A 722 8.72 -22.99 -6.97
CA VAL A 722 7.79 -23.96 -6.39
C VAL A 722 6.50 -23.94 -7.21
N GLU A 723 6.08 -25.12 -7.66
CA GLU A 723 4.84 -25.32 -8.41
C GLU A 723 3.96 -26.35 -7.69
N ALA A 724 2.72 -25.98 -7.35
CA ALA A 724 1.69 -26.95 -7.01
C ALA A 724 0.85 -27.25 -8.24
N PHE A 725 0.31 -28.46 -8.33
CA PHE A 725 -0.42 -28.94 -9.50
C PHE A 725 -1.85 -29.34 -9.11
N HIS A 726 -2.76 -29.27 -10.07
CA HIS A 726 -4.06 -29.92 -10.00
C HIS A 726 -3.91 -31.43 -10.25
N PRO A 727 -4.88 -32.28 -9.84
CA PRO A 727 -4.84 -33.72 -10.12
C PRO A 727 -4.65 -34.06 -11.62
N ASN A 728 -5.17 -33.23 -12.53
CA ASN A 728 -4.96 -33.39 -13.97
C ASN A 728 -3.52 -33.09 -14.47
N GLY A 729 -2.61 -32.65 -13.60
CA GLY A 729 -1.22 -32.35 -13.91
C GLY A 729 -0.95 -30.94 -14.43
N ARG A 730 -1.95 -30.05 -14.51
CA ARG A 730 -1.73 -28.63 -14.79
C ARG A 730 -1.26 -27.90 -13.54
N VAL A 731 -0.48 -26.84 -13.70
CA VAL A 731 -0.05 -25.99 -12.58
C VAL A 731 -1.29 -25.35 -11.93
N ARG A 732 -1.39 -25.44 -10.62
CA ARG A 732 -2.37 -24.75 -9.76
C ARG A 732 -1.80 -23.48 -9.19
N THR A 733 -0.57 -23.52 -8.66
CA THR A 733 0.13 -22.32 -8.20
C THR A 733 1.59 -22.35 -8.61
N ARG A 734 2.17 -21.18 -8.84
CA ARG A 734 3.60 -20.99 -9.09
C ARG A 734 4.10 -19.80 -8.28
N THR A 735 5.24 -19.97 -7.62
CA THR A 735 5.93 -18.90 -6.90
C THR A 735 7.43 -19.17 -6.87
N THR A 736 8.22 -18.16 -6.55
CA THR A 736 9.67 -18.32 -6.33
C THR A 736 9.99 -18.13 -4.86
N TYR A 737 10.96 -18.91 -4.37
CA TYR A 737 11.53 -18.80 -3.05
C TYR A 737 13.00 -18.41 -3.14
N GLU A 738 13.45 -17.58 -2.20
CA GLU A 738 14.85 -17.24 -1.99
C GLU A 738 15.13 -17.39 -0.49
N ALA A 739 16.12 -18.23 -0.15
CA ALA A 739 16.49 -18.52 1.24
C ALA A 739 15.29 -18.87 2.14
N GLY A 740 14.39 -19.73 1.65
CA GLY A 740 13.19 -20.19 2.37
C GLY A 740 12.00 -19.24 2.38
N SER A 741 12.12 -18.02 1.83
CA SER A 741 11.05 -17.02 1.82
C SER A 741 10.50 -16.80 0.41
N LYS A 742 9.17 -16.61 0.27
CA LYS A 742 8.57 -16.26 -1.03
C LYS A 742 9.18 -14.93 -1.53
N HIS A 743 9.76 -14.93 -2.72
CA HIS A 743 10.39 -13.76 -3.32
C HIS A 743 10.24 -13.84 -4.85
N GLY A 744 9.44 -12.96 -5.43
CA GLY A 744 9.13 -12.92 -6.86
C GLY A 744 7.64 -12.99 -7.18
N ARG A 745 7.33 -13.30 -8.44
CA ARG A 745 5.97 -13.35 -8.97
C ARG A 745 5.22 -14.57 -8.44
N PHE A 746 3.96 -14.37 -8.07
CA PHE A 746 2.99 -15.39 -7.69
C PHE A 746 1.90 -15.50 -8.73
N GLU A 747 1.50 -16.73 -9.07
CA GLU A 747 0.45 -17.04 -10.03
C GLU A 747 -0.40 -18.20 -9.51
N GLU A 748 -1.72 -18.11 -9.64
CA GLU A 748 -2.68 -19.18 -9.35
C GLU A 748 -3.59 -19.42 -10.57
N TYR A 749 -3.86 -20.69 -10.89
CA TYR A 749 -4.62 -21.13 -12.03
C TYR A 749 -5.72 -22.12 -11.62
N ALA A 750 -6.83 -22.12 -12.36
CA ALA A 750 -7.87 -23.15 -12.26
C ALA A 750 -7.45 -24.46 -12.94
N ALA A 751 -8.22 -25.53 -12.72
CA ALA A 751 -7.93 -26.87 -13.28
C ALA A 751 -7.93 -26.89 -14.82
N ASP A 752 -8.64 -25.97 -15.47
CA ASP A 752 -8.61 -25.77 -16.93
C ASP A 752 -7.42 -24.94 -17.44
N GLY A 753 -6.59 -24.39 -16.54
CA GLY A 753 -5.42 -23.57 -16.85
C GLY A 753 -5.70 -22.06 -16.95
N VAL A 754 -6.92 -21.59 -16.66
CA VAL A 754 -7.23 -20.15 -16.63
C VAL A 754 -6.59 -19.51 -15.40
N LEU A 755 -5.85 -18.41 -15.57
CA LEU A 755 -5.27 -17.62 -14.48
C LEU A 755 -6.38 -17.04 -13.60
N ARG A 756 -6.25 -17.21 -12.28
CA ARG A 756 -7.22 -16.76 -11.26
C ARG A 756 -6.68 -15.66 -10.36
N GLN A 757 -5.38 -15.66 -10.10
CA GLN A 757 -4.74 -14.62 -9.30
C GLN A 757 -3.28 -14.43 -9.73
N GLU A 758 -2.79 -13.18 -9.68
CA GLU A 758 -1.37 -12.86 -9.82
C GLU A 758 -0.92 -11.74 -8.87
N GLY A 759 0.36 -11.71 -8.53
CA GLY A 759 0.96 -10.65 -7.73
C GLY A 759 2.44 -10.85 -7.47
N TRP A 760 2.98 -10.11 -6.49
CA TRP A 760 4.39 -10.18 -6.11
C TRP A 760 4.56 -10.40 -4.61
N TYR A 761 5.52 -11.25 -4.28
CA TYR A 761 6.09 -11.37 -2.95
C TYR A 761 7.49 -10.77 -2.91
N VAL A 762 7.80 -10.06 -1.83
CA VAL A 762 9.17 -9.63 -1.49
C VAL A 762 9.40 -10.05 -0.04
N ASN A 763 10.35 -10.96 0.18
CA ASN A 763 10.71 -11.48 1.51
C ASN A 763 9.50 -12.00 2.31
N GLY A 764 8.65 -12.79 1.67
CA GLY A 764 7.45 -13.38 2.28
C GLY A 764 6.23 -12.45 2.32
N GLN A 765 6.39 -11.16 2.04
CA GLN A 765 5.30 -10.17 2.11
C GLN A 765 4.74 -9.85 0.73
N ARG A 766 3.41 -9.68 0.62
CA ARG A 766 2.79 -9.19 -0.61
C ARG A 766 3.23 -7.75 -0.87
N GLN A 767 3.59 -7.45 -2.12
CA GLN A 767 4.06 -6.13 -2.52
C GLN A 767 3.47 -5.73 -3.88
N GLY A 768 3.17 -4.44 -4.04
CA GLY A 768 2.69 -3.87 -5.30
C GLY A 768 1.31 -4.39 -5.72
N THR A 769 1.03 -4.35 -7.02
CA THR A 769 -0.28 -4.68 -7.57
C THR A 769 -0.54 -6.18 -7.60
N TRP A 770 -1.72 -6.56 -7.12
CA TRP A 770 -2.33 -7.89 -7.19
C TRP A 770 -3.60 -7.82 -8.02
N ARG A 771 -3.90 -8.92 -8.72
CA ARG A 771 -5.07 -9.03 -9.59
C ARG A 771 -5.76 -10.36 -9.41
N ASP A 772 -7.08 -10.33 -9.42
CA ASP A 772 -7.95 -11.50 -9.41
C ASP A 772 -8.76 -11.55 -10.71
N TYR A 773 -9.10 -12.77 -11.14
CA TYR A 773 -9.81 -13.01 -12.40
C TYR A 773 -11.02 -13.92 -12.21
N TYR A 774 -12.08 -13.61 -12.95
CA TYR A 774 -13.25 -14.46 -13.15
C TYR A 774 -12.91 -15.79 -13.84
N ALA A 775 -13.88 -16.70 -13.86
CA ALA A 775 -13.68 -18.02 -14.45
C ALA A 775 -13.41 -18.06 -15.95
N ASP A 776 -13.85 -17.05 -16.68
CA ASP A 776 -13.51 -16.86 -18.09
C ASP A 776 -12.19 -16.10 -18.31
N GLY A 777 -11.44 -15.78 -17.24
CA GLY A 777 -10.18 -15.04 -17.28
C GLY A 777 -10.34 -13.51 -17.39
N THR A 778 -11.58 -13.00 -17.30
CA THR A 778 -11.82 -11.55 -17.23
C THR A 778 -11.35 -11.02 -15.88
N LEU A 779 -10.69 -9.86 -15.84
CA LEU A 779 -10.25 -9.21 -14.59
C LEU A 779 -11.47 -8.94 -13.69
N SER A 780 -11.44 -9.42 -12.44
CA SER A 780 -12.46 -9.15 -11.43
C SER A 780 -12.01 -8.05 -10.48
N GLU A 781 -10.76 -8.06 -10.01
CA GLU A 781 -10.23 -7.08 -9.07
C GLU A 781 -8.78 -6.70 -9.36
N GLU A 782 -8.42 -5.47 -9.05
CA GLU A 782 -7.04 -4.97 -9.01
C GLU A 782 -6.83 -4.20 -7.70
N TYR A 783 -5.81 -4.54 -6.91
CA TYR A 783 -5.54 -3.95 -5.60
C TYR A 783 -4.04 -3.95 -5.31
N GLY A 784 -3.60 -3.26 -4.25
CA GLY A 784 -2.19 -3.04 -3.99
C GLY A 784 -1.77 -3.34 -2.56
N PHE A 785 -0.56 -3.86 -2.39
CA PHE A 785 0.06 -4.07 -1.09
C PHE A 785 1.34 -3.25 -0.92
N TYR A 786 1.66 -2.93 0.32
CA TYR A 786 2.95 -2.43 0.76
C TYR A 786 3.31 -3.11 2.08
N GLN A 787 4.43 -3.84 2.09
CA GLN A 787 4.89 -4.59 3.26
C GLN A 787 3.84 -5.55 3.85
N GLY A 788 3.03 -6.18 2.98
CA GLY A 788 1.98 -7.11 3.36
C GLY A 788 0.62 -6.48 3.69
N ASP A 789 0.56 -5.17 3.91
CA ASP A 789 -0.69 -4.43 4.16
C ASP A 789 -1.31 -3.93 2.87
N GLU A 790 -2.63 -4.00 2.76
CA GLU A 790 -3.33 -3.43 1.62
C GLU A 790 -3.24 -1.90 1.68
N ASN A 791 -2.79 -1.28 0.61
CA ASN A 791 -2.54 0.15 0.59
C ASN A 791 -2.82 0.71 -0.81
N GLY A 792 -3.29 1.95 -0.89
CA GLY A 792 -3.67 2.56 -2.16
C GLY A 792 -5.06 2.11 -2.65
N GLN A 793 -5.26 2.09 -3.97
CA GLN A 793 -6.57 1.90 -4.59
C GLN A 793 -6.84 0.44 -4.95
N ARG A 794 -8.02 -0.06 -4.58
CA ARG A 794 -8.67 -1.26 -5.08
C ARG A 794 -9.74 -0.88 -6.12
N ARG A 795 -9.81 -1.64 -7.20
CA ARG A 795 -10.83 -1.56 -8.25
C ARG A 795 -11.50 -2.91 -8.44
N SER A 796 -12.82 -2.93 -8.47
CA SER A 796 -13.62 -4.13 -8.71
C SER A 796 -14.45 -3.96 -9.99
N TYR A 797 -14.44 -5.01 -10.81
CA TYR A 797 -15.03 -5.07 -12.14
C TYR A 797 -16.10 -6.16 -12.19
N THR A 798 -17.13 -5.98 -13.02
CA THR A 798 -18.14 -6.99 -13.28
C THR A 798 -17.59 -8.09 -14.21
N PRO A 799 -18.26 -9.24 -14.38
CA PRO A 799 -17.86 -10.28 -15.35
C PRO A 799 -17.85 -9.80 -16.80
N THR A 800 -18.49 -8.67 -17.08
CA THR A 800 -18.47 -7.99 -18.39
C THR A 800 -17.32 -7.00 -18.55
N GLY A 801 -16.45 -6.87 -17.55
CA GLY A 801 -15.27 -5.99 -17.54
C GLY A 801 -15.56 -4.53 -17.22
N LYS A 802 -16.76 -4.20 -16.70
CA LYS A 802 -17.12 -2.83 -16.34
C LYS A 802 -16.75 -2.55 -14.88
N LEU A 803 -16.13 -1.40 -14.62
CA LEU A 803 -15.85 -0.94 -13.25
C LEU A 803 -17.17 -0.74 -12.49
N TRP A 804 -17.29 -1.33 -11.30
CA TRP A 804 -18.49 -1.19 -10.46
C TRP A 804 -18.20 -0.65 -9.06
N GLY A 805 -16.95 -0.75 -8.60
CA GLY A 805 -16.54 -0.21 -7.32
C GLY A 805 -15.06 0.15 -7.26
N GLU A 806 -14.74 1.15 -6.45
CA GLU A 806 -13.38 1.50 -6.05
C GLU A 806 -13.31 1.72 -4.54
N GLN A 807 -12.21 1.35 -3.93
CA GLN A 807 -11.97 1.57 -2.50
C GLN A 807 -10.50 1.95 -2.25
N TRP A 808 -10.24 2.85 -1.32
CA TRP A 808 -8.88 3.27 -0.98
C TRP A 808 -8.54 2.77 0.42
N PHE A 809 -7.32 2.27 0.58
CA PHE A 809 -6.79 1.75 1.83
C PHE A 809 -5.53 2.50 2.26
N LYS A 810 -5.37 2.70 3.56
CA LYS A 810 -4.12 3.11 4.20
C LYS A 810 -3.78 2.10 5.28
N ALA A 811 -2.71 1.31 5.10
CA ALA A 811 -2.32 0.23 6.01
C ALA A 811 -3.50 -0.70 6.38
N SER A 812 -4.15 -1.26 5.36
CA SER A 812 -5.32 -2.13 5.44
C SER A 812 -6.61 -1.47 5.96
N LEU A 813 -6.60 -0.16 6.29
CA LEU A 813 -7.78 0.59 6.74
C LEU A 813 -8.47 1.32 5.57
N PRO A 814 -9.78 1.13 5.34
CA PRO A 814 -10.50 1.79 4.26
C PRO A 814 -10.69 3.29 4.56
N THR A 815 -10.39 4.14 3.58
CA THR A 815 -10.38 5.62 3.70
C THR A 815 -11.32 6.31 2.72
N ARG A 816 -11.72 5.65 1.63
CA ARG A 816 -12.73 6.14 0.67
C ARG A 816 -13.36 4.97 -0.06
N VAL A 817 -14.62 5.11 -0.46
CA VAL A 817 -15.33 4.16 -1.33
C VAL A 817 -16.09 4.91 -2.41
N VAL A 818 -16.06 4.38 -3.63
CA VAL A 818 -16.85 4.88 -4.78
C VAL A 818 -17.58 3.70 -5.41
N ALA A 819 -18.87 3.87 -5.70
CA ALA A 819 -19.69 2.87 -6.38
C ALA A 819 -20.24 3.42 -7.70
N TYR A 820 -20.32 2.56 -8.72
CA TYR A 820 -20.77 2.93 -10.06
C TYR A 820 -22.00 2.13 -10.47
N ASP A 821 -22.80 2.70 -11.37
CA ASP A 821 -23.84 1.98 -12.09
C ASP A 821 -23.33 1.32 -13.39
N SER A 822 -24.21 0.62 -14.09
CA SER A 822 -23.89 -0.10 -15.33
C SER A 822 -23.50 0.79 -16.52
N THR A 823 -23.67 2.11 -16.41
CA THR A 823 -23.23 3.11 -17.39
C THR A 823 -21.89 3.74 -17.03
N GLY A 824 -21.35 3.48 -15.83
CA GLY A 824 -20.14 4.10 -15.30
C GLY A 824 -20.40 5.41 -14.57
N ARG A 825 -21.66 5.77 -14.30
CA ARG A 825 -21.99 6.94 -13.48
C ARG A 825 -21.78 6.59 -12.00
N VAL A 826 -21.21 7.54 -11.26
CA VAL A 826 -21.04 7.45 -9.80
C VAL A 826 -22.39 7.47 -9.11
N LEU A 827 -22.66 6.44 -8.30
CA LEU A 827 -23.81 6.34 -7.40
C LEU A 827 -23.49 6.88 -6.02
N ASP A 828 -22.32 6.52 -5.48
CA ASP A 828 -21.85 6.94 -4.17
C ASP A 828 -20.35 7.25 -4.24
N ASP A 829 -19.91 8.31 -3.56
CA ASP A 829 -18.51 8.67 -3.33
C ASP A 829 -18.37 9.19 -1.90
N ARG A 830 -17.69 8.41 -1.04
CA ARG A 830 -17.66 8.65 0.40
C ARG A 830 -16.23 8.58 0.90
N LYS A 831 -15.76 9.64 1.56
CA LYS A 831 -14.58 9.59 2.43
C LYS A 831 -14.98 8.93 3.75
N LEU A 832 -14.20 7.96 4.20
CA LEU A 832 -14.46 7.16 5.39
C LEU A 832 -13.64 7.72 6.55
N ALA A 833 -14.33 8.06 7.64
CA ALA A 833 -13.68 8.34 8.91
C ALA A 833 -13.25 7.03 9.56
N VAL A 834 -12.21 7.10 10.40
CA VAL A 834 -11.74 5.94 11.19
C VAL A 834 -12.89 5.38 12.05
N ASP A 835 -13.72 6.25 12.61
CA ASP A 835 -15.02 5.88 13.19
C ASP A 835 -16.15 6.37 12.30
N ALA A 836 -16.73 5.45 11.55
CA ALA A 836 -17.91 5.71 10.74
C ALA A 836 -18.98 4.70 11.16
N PRO A 837 -19.87 5.05 12.13
CA PRO A 837 -20.77 4.07 12.73
C PRO A 837 -21.63 3.36 11.69
N ASN A 838 -22.00 4.05 10.60
CA ASN A 838 -22.50 3.44 9.37
C ASN A 838 -22.18 4.35 8.16
N TYR A 839 -21.77 3.76 7.04
CA TYR A 839 -21.91 4.34 5.71
C TYR A 839 -22.79 3.43 4.85
N GLU A 840 -23.51 4.05 3.92
CA GLU A 840 -24.49 3.38 3.07
C GLU A 840 -24.07 3.50 1.60
N LEU A 841 -24.27 2.42 0.84
CA LEU A 841 -24.18 2.43 -0.61
C LEU A 841 -25.53 2.06 -1.18
N THR A 842 -25.86 2.61 -2.35
CA THR A 842 -27.18 2.50 -2.95
C THR A 842 -27.18 1.75 -4.28
N TYR A 843 -28.35 1.22 -4.63
CA TYR A 843 -28.66 0.80 -5.98
C TYR A 843 -28.90 2.02 -6.88
N PRO A 844 -28.86 1.88 -8.22
CA PRO A 844 -29.24 2.95 -9.14
C PRO A 844 -30.65 3.51 -8.91
N SER A 845 -31.55 2.70 -8.34
CA SER A 845 -32.90 3.13 -7.93
C SER A 845 -32.92 4.07 -6.72
N GLY A 846 -31.77 4.32 -6.07
CA GLY A 846 -31.64 5.09 -4.83
C GLY A 846 -31.92 4.29 -3.55
N LYS A 847 -32.35 3.03 -3.65
CA LYS A 847 -32.58 2.16 -2.48
C LYS A 847 -31.27 1.68 -1.88
N LEU A 848 -31.28 1.41 -0.57
CA LEU A 848 -30.14 0.89 0.16
C LEU A 848 -29.67 -0.46 -0.41
N ARG A 849 -28.37 -0.58 -0.68
CA ARG A 849 -27.69 -1.81 -1.13
C ARG A 849 -26.86 -2.42 -0.02
N THR A 850 -26.06 -1.60 0.66
CA THR A 850 -25.24 -2.04 1.79
C THR A 850 -25.22 -0.99 2.88
N ARG A 851 -25.20 -1.44 4.13
CA ARG A 851 -24.87 -0.61 5.29
C ARG A 851 -23.64 -1.22 5.97
N THR A 852 -22.61 -0.41 6.21
CA THR A 852 -21.36 -0.88 6.79
C THR A 852 -20.89 0.06 7.90
N GLY A 853 -20.66 -0.50 9.08
CA GLY A 853 -20.08 0.23 10.21
C GLY A 853 -18.57 0.01 10.31
N LEU A 854 -17.85 1.06 10.66
CA LEU A 854 -16.43 1.05 11.02
C LEU A 854 -16.26 1.45 12.49
N SER A 855 -15.43 0.72 13.20
CA SER A 855 -14.93 1.06 14.53
C SER A 855 -13.41 0.98 14.47
N CYS A 856 -12.74 2.11 14.70
CA CYS A 856 -11.28 2.19 14.64
C CYS A 856 -10.68 1.74 13.30
N GLY A 857 -11.39 2.05 12.20
CA GLY A 857 -11.01 1.69 10.83
C GLY A 857 -11.30 0.23 10.47
N LEU A 858 -11.67 -0.60 11.45
CA LEU A 858 -12.03 -1.99 11.24
C LEU A 858 -13.53 -2.13 11.02
N TYR A 859 -13.94 -3.09 10.19
CA TYR A 859 -15.36 -3.38 10.01
C TYR A 859 -15.99 -3.82 11.34
N ALA A 860 -17.04 -3.11 11.75
CA ALA A 860 -17.83 -3.37 12.95
C ALA A 860 -19.18 -4.02 12.62
N SER A 861 -19.72 -3.76 11.43
CA SER A 861 -20.92 -4.42 10.91
C SER A 861 -20.92 -4.40 9.39
N LYS A 862 -21.52 -5.41 8.76
CA LYS A 862 -21.88 -5.38 7.33
C LYS A 862 -23.26 -5.99 7.13
N GLU A 863 -24.12 -5.22 6.50
CA GLU A 863 -25.48 -5.62 6.10
C GLU A 863 -25.63 -5.41 4.59
N TRP A 864 -26.26 -6.38 3.94
CA TRP A 864 -26.61 -6.34 2.53
C TRP A 864 -28.14 -6.34 2.40
N TYR A 865 -28.64 -5.62 1.40
CA TYR A 865 -30.07 -5.43 1.16
C TYR A 865 -30.37 -5.75 -0.29
N PHE A 866 -31.49 -6.42 -0.54
CA PHE A 866 -32.04 -6.58 -1.88
C PHE A 866 -32.52 -5.25 -2.45
N ALA A 867 -32.65 -5.17 -3.78
CA ALA A 867 -33.26 -4.02 -4.47
C ALA A 867 -34.74 -3.77 -4.05
N SER A 868 -35.38 -4.73 -3.39
CA SER A 868 -36.70 -4.53 -2.76
C SER A 868 -36.62 -3.59 -1.54
N GLY A 869 -35.49 -3.58 -0.83
CA GLY A 869 -35.26 -2.94 0.47
C GLY A 869 -35.23 -3.92 1.64
N GLN A 870 -35.49 -5.22 1.41
CA GLN A 870 -35.40 -6.26 2.42
C GLN A 870 -33.94 -6.67 2.67
N VAL A 871 -33.64 -7.12 3.89
CA VAL A 871 -32.30 -7.61 4.25
C VAL A 871 -31.97 -8.87 3.46
N GLU A 872 -30.84 -8.87 2.76
CA GLU A 872 -30.27 -10.01 2.06
C GLU A 872 -29.39 -10.84 2.99
N SER A 873 -28.50 -10.19 3.74
CA SER A 873 -27.69 -10.87 4.74
C SER A 873 -27.14 -9.88 5.77
N SER A 874 -26.78 -10.41 6.93
CA SER A 874 -26.11 -9.67 7.99
C SER A 874 -25.11 -10.56 8.70
N VAL A 875 -23.97 -9.98 9.07
CA VAL A 875 -22.93 -10.66 9.85
C VAL A 875 -22.38 -9.71 10.91
N GLY A 876 -22.27 -10.21 12.15
CA GLY A 876 -21.53 -9.52 13.19
C GLY A 876 -20.05 -9.45 12.82
N MET A 877 -19.39 -8.35 13.17
CA MET A 877 -17.94 -8.25 13.06
C MET A 877 -17.33 -7.96 14.42
N ARG A 878 -16.15 -8.52 14.67
CA ARG A 878 -15.36 -8.28 15.86
C ARG A 878 -13.91 -8.13 15.42
N GLN A 879 -13.31 -6.96 15.70
CA GLN A 879 -11.96 -6.60 15.24
C GLN A 879 -11.76 -6.83 13.73
N GLY A 880 -12.74 -6.43 12.91
CA GLY A 880 -12.69 -6.57 11.46
C GLY A 880 -12.94 -7.97 10.91
N ARG A 881 -13.12 -9.00 11.77
CA ARG A 881 -13.39 -10.38 11.38
C ARG A 881 -14.85 -10.76 11.63
N ARG A 882 -15.39 -11.65 10.80
CA ARG A 882 -16.76 -12.16 10.98
C ARG A 882 -16.88 -12.91 12.31
N GLU A 883 -17.96 -12.63 13.04
CA GLU A 883 -18.15 -13.14 14.37
C GLU A 883 -19.64 -13.35 14.67
N GLY A 884 -19.96 -14.48 15.30
CA GLY A 884 -21.31 -14.79 15.76
C GLY A 884 -22.22 -15.30 14.66
N VAL A 885 -23.54 -15.17 14.87
CA VAL A 885 -24.55 -15.75 13.98
C VAL A 885 -24.56 -15.04 12.63
N PHE A 886 -24.46 -15.82 11.56
CA PHE A 886 -24.67 -15.39 10.19
C PHE A 886 -26.04 -15.85 9.71
N ARG A 887 -26.78 -14.94 9.08
CA ARG A 887 -28.02 -15.27 8.36
C ARG A 887 -28.06 -14.57 7.02
N ALA A 888 -28.47 -15.33 6.01
CA ALA A 888 -28.82 -14.82 4.69
C ALA A 888 -30.27 -15.23 4.37
N PHE A 889 -30.89 -14.46 3.48
CA PHE A 889 -32.31 -14.60 3.11
C PHE A 889 -32.45 -14.69 1.60
N TYR A 890 -33.60 -15.17 1.14
CA TYR A 890 -34.08 -15.01 -0.22
C TYR A 890 -34.83 -13.67 -0.37
N PRO A 891 -35.08 -13.18 -1.60
CA PRO A 891 -35.91 -12.00 -1.84
C PRO A 891 -37.36 -12.11 -1.32
N SER A 892 -37.80 -13.30 -0.92
CA SER A 892 -39.09 -13.54 -0.26
C SER A 892 -39.06 -13.26 1.25
N GLY A 893 -37.88 -13.03 1.84
CA GLY A 893 -37.65 -12.91 3.27
C GLY A 893 -37.43 -14.25 4.01
N LYS A 894 -37.57 -15.40 3.32
CA LYS A 894 -37.26 -16.72 3.90
C LYS A 894 -35.74 -16.92 4.04
N THR A 895 -35.29 -17.57 5.10
CA THR A 895 -33.87 -17.89 5.33
C THR A 895 -33.31 -18.73 4.19
N SER A 896 -32.12 -18.37 3.69
CA SER A 896 -31.35 -19.14 2.70
C SER A 896 -30.16 -19.87 3.34
N VAL A 897 -29.50 -19.25 4.31
CA VAL A 897 -28.36 -19.81 5.03
C VAL A 897 -28.39 -19.37 6.49
N GLU A 898 -28.03 -20.27 7.39
CA GLU A 898 -27.73 -19.95 8.77
C GLU A 898 -26.48 -20.72 9.25
N GLY A 899 -25.70 -20.06 10.10
CA GLY A 899 -24.51 -20.64 10.73
C GLY A 899 -23.87 -19.65 11.68
N SER A 900 -22.67 -19.95 12.15
CA SER A 900 -21.88 -19.01 12.95
C SER A 900 -20.45 -18.91 12.47
N TYR A 901 -19.90 -17.70 12.60
CA TYR A 901 -18.48 -17.45 12.45
C TYR A 901 -17.83 -17.31 13.82
N GLN A 902 -16.58 -17.73 13.89
CA GLN A 902 -15.71 -17.57 15.04
C GLN A 902 -14.36 -17.07 14.55
N SER A 903 -13.98 -15.85 14.95
CA SER A 903 -12.70 -15.25 14.58
C SER A 903 -12.46 -15.18 13.06
N GLY A 904 -13.52 -15.05 12.27
CA GLY A 904 -13.49 -15.02 10.81
C GLY A 904 -13.81 -16.35 10.13
N GLU A 905 -13.72 -17.47 10.84
CA GLU A 905 -13.87 -18.82 10.26
C GLU A 905 -15.26 -19.41 10.53
N PRO A 906 -15.85 -20.18 9.59
CA PRO A 906 -17.05 -20.95 9.84
C PRO A 906 -16.88 -21.89 11.04
N SER A 907 -17.85 -21.90 11.96
CA SER A 907 -17.81 -22.73 13.17
C SER A 907 -19.20 -23.24 13.52
N GLY A 908 -19.26 -24.46 14.06
CA GLY A 908 -20.51 -25.08 14.51
C GLY A 908 -21.37 -25.60 13.36
N GLU A 909 -22.66 -25.73 13.63
CA GLU A 909 -23.65 -26.24 12.66
C GLU A 909 -23.97 -25.18 11.60
N TRP A 910 -23.98 -25.58 10.33
CA TRP A 910 -24.36 -24.77 9.19
C TRP A 910 -25.51 -25.42 8.45
N LYS A 911 -26.53 -24.63 8.11
CA LYS A 911 -27.75 -25.06 7.41
C LYS A 911 -28.02 -24.17 6.21
N TYR A 912 -28.44 -24.80 5.13
CA TYR A 912 -28.75 -24.19 3.84
C TYR A 912 -30.16 -24.58 3.44
N TYR A 913 -30.95 -23.64 2.93
CA TYR A 913 -32.38 -23.79 2.67
C TYR A 913 -32.76 -23.48 1.21
N SER A 914 -33.87 -24.02 0.73
CA SER A 914 -34.49 -23.69 -0.57
C SER A 914 -35.25 -22.35 -0.53
N ALA A 915 -35.60 -21.80 -1.70
CA ALA A 915 -36.39 -20.57 -1.80
C ALA A 915 -37.76 -20.69 -1.12
N GLU A 916 -38.27 -21.92 -0.99
CA GLU A 916 -39.50 -22.29 -0.31
C GLU A 916 -39.33 -22.46 1.20
N GLY A 917 -38.08 -22.46 1.71
CA GLY A 917 -37.73 -22.58 3.12
C GLY A 917 -37.50 -24.02 3.61
N LYS A 918 -37.31 -24.99 2.69
CA LYS A 918 -37.00 -26.37 3.06
C LYS A 918 -35.51 -26.57 3.21
N LEU A 919 -35.08 -27.40 4.17
CA LEU A 919 -33.67 -27.70 4.38
C LEU A 919 -33.08 -28.40 3.13
N ARG A 920 -31.97 -27.88 2.61
CA ARG A 920 -31.24 -28.40 1.44
C ARG A 920 -29.91 -29.04 1.80
N SER A 921 -29.21 -28.52 2.80
CA SER A 921 -27.97 -29.14 3.29
C SER A 921 -27.71 -28.73 4.72
N GLN A 922 -27.07 -29.61 5.50
CA GLN A 922 -26.52 -29.27 6.80
C GLN A 922 -25.24 -30.04 7.11
N GLY A 923 -24.41 -29.49 7.98
CA GLY A 923 -23.21 -30.13 8.50
C GLY A 923 -22.51 -29.26 9.52
N ARG A 924 -21.33 -29.68 9.98
CA ARG A 924 -20.57 -28.95 10.99
C ARG A 924 -19.23 -28.48 10.44
N TYR A 925 -18.81 -27.30 10.87
CA TYR A 925 -17.44 -26.81 10.75
C TYR A 925 -16.73 -26.86 12.11
N VAL A 926 -15.46 -27.29 12.08
CA VAL A 926 -14.55 -27.26 13.23
C VAL A 926 -13.25 -26.63 12.76
N GLY A 927 -12.88 -25.48 13.33
CA GLY A 927 -11.67 -24.75 12.93
C GLY A 927 -11.72 -24.22 11.49
N GLY A 928 -12.91 -23.85 10.98
CA GLY A 928 -13.09 -23.40 9.60
C GLY A 928 -13.27 -24.51 8.57
N GLU A 929 -13.00 -25.77 8.94
CA GLU A 929 -13.03 -26.91 8.03
C GLU A 929 -14.28 -27.77 8.24
N LYS A 930 -14.81 -28.37 7.16
CA LYS A 930 -15.92 -29.33 7.25
C LYS A 930 -15.48 -30.52 8.10
N ASP A 931 -16.32 -30.92 9.04
CA ASP A 931 -16.04 -32.06 9.92
C ASP A 931 -17.32 -32.86 10.20
N GLY A 932 -17.19 -34.18 10.20
CA GLY A 932 -18.29 -35.11 10.42
C GLY A 932 -19.21 -35.29 9.20
N GLU A 933 -20.43 -35.75 9.44
CA GLU A 933 -21.41 -35.99 8.38
C GLU A 933 -22.04 -34.69 7.87
N TRP A 934 -21.97 -34.50 6.57
CA TRP A 934 -22.65 -33.46 5.81
C TRP A 934 -23.80 -34.11 5.02
N THR A 935 -25.03 -33.67 5.29
CA THR A 935 -26.24 -34.24 4.70
C THR A 935 -26.88 -33.23 3.74
N THR A 936 -27.14 -33.66 2.50
CA THR A 936 -27.88 -32.89 1.49
C THR A 936 -29.27 -33.52 1.29
N TYR A 937 -30.28 -32.70 1.04
CA TYR A 937 -31.69 -33.10 0.91
C TYR A 937 -32.29 -32.64 -0.43
N TYR A 938 -33.23 -33.43 -0.94
CA TYR A 938 -34.12 -33.04 -2.04
C TYR A 938 -35.20 -32.06 -1.57
N GLU A 939 -35.87 -31.40 -2.52
CA GLU A 939 -37.01 -30.51 -2.22
C GLU A 939 -38.21 -31.26 -1.58
N SER A 940 -38.23 -32.60 -1.63
CA SER A 940 -39.18 -33.44 -0.89
C SER A 940 -38.86 -33.56 0.61
N GLY A 941 -37.65 -33.21 1.03
CA GLY A 941 -37.11 -33.45 2.37
C GLY A 941 -36.41 -34.81 2.53
N GLN A 942 -36.43 -35.67 1.50
CA GLN A 942 -35.65 -36.90 1.51
C GLN A 942 -34.15 -36.62 1.35
N VAL A 943 -33.31 -37.47 1.92
CA VAL A 943 -31.84 -37.35 1.85
C VAL A 943 -31.39 -37.64 0.42
N ALA A 944 -30.64 -36.70 -0.17
CA ALA A 944 -29.98 -36.85 -1.47
C ALA A 944 -28.56 -37.41 -1.31
N SER A 945 -27.81 -36.96 -0.31
CA SER A 945 -26.49 -37.52 0.00
C SER A 945 -26.10 -37.34 1.47
N VAL A 946 -25.22 -38.22 1.94
CA VAL A 946 -24.51 -38.09 3.22
C VAL A 946 -23.02 -38.29 2.94
N GLU A 947 -22.21 -37.29 3.23
CA GLU A 947 -20.76 -37.28 3.02
C GLU A 947 -20.05 -37.12 4.36
N THR A 948 -19.05 -37.96 4.64
CA THR A 948 -18.25 -37.83 5.86
C THR A 948 -16.98 -37.04 5.56
N TYR A 949 -16.74 -35.96 6.29
CA TYR A 949 -15.54 -35.13 6.21
C TYR A 949 -14.70 -35.29 7.48
N ARG A 950 -13.38 -35.12 7.34
CA ARG A 950 -12.42 -35.04 8.44
C ARG A 950 -11.39 -33.99 8.07
N SER A 951 -11.28 -32.92 8.87
CA SER A 951 -10.37 -31.81 8.59
C SER A 951 -10.50 -31.27 7.16
N GLY A 952 -11.75 -31.07 6.71
CA GLY A 952 -12.05 -30.51 5.40
C GLY A 952 -11.99 -31.50 4.23
N GLU A 953 -11.35 -32.65 4.38
CA GLU A 953 -11.22 -33.69 3.35
C GLU A 953 -12.33 -34.74 3.47
N LEU A 954 -12.87 -35.22 2.34
CA LEU A 954 -13.75 -36.38 2.31
C LEU A 954 -13.01 -37.60 2.85
N HIS A 955 -13.57 -38.22 3.90
CA HIS A 955 -12.95 -39.35 4.57
C HIS A 955 -14.01 -40.30 5.12
N GLY A 956 -13.91 -41.58 4.77
CA GLY A 956 -14.89 -42.59 5.16
C GLY A 956 -15.97 -42.78 4.11
N LEU A 957 -17.23 -42.87 4.52
CA LEU A 957 -18.35 -43.22 3.63
C LEU A 957 -19.03 -41.97 3.07
N SER A 958 -19.33 -42.04 1.77
CA SER A 958 -20.31 -41.18 1.09
C SER A 958 -21.45 -42.03 0.54
N ARG A 959 -22.68 -41.59 0.73
CA ARG A 959 -23.90 -42.26 0.26
C ARG A 959 -24.71 -41.29 -0.59
N THR A 960 -25.23 -41.76 -1.71
CA THR A 960 -26.08 -40.97 -2.60
C THR A 960 -27.37 -41.73 -2.91
N PHE A 961 -28.50 -41.05 -2.87
CA PHE A 961 -29.84 -41.61 -3.04
C PHE A 961 -30.58 -40.87 -4.16
N ASP A 962 -31.65 -41.46 -4.66
CA ASP A 962 -32.57 -40.82 -5.60
C ASP A 962 -33.73 -40.10 -4.86
N PRO A 963 -34.59 -39.33 -5.56
CA PRO A 963 -35.71 -38.61 -4.94
C PRO A 963 -36.81 -39.50 -4.35
N ALA A 964 -36.73 -40.83 -4.52
CA ALA A 964 -37.59 -41.82 -3.88
C ALA A 964 -36.92 -42.48 -2.66
N GLY A 965 -35.67 -42.10 -2.33
CA GLY A 965 -34.90 -42.60 -1.20
C GLY A 965 -34.17 -43.91 -1.50
N GLN A 966 -34.08 -44.33 -2.76
CA GLN A 966 -33.34 -45.54 -3.14
C GLN A 966 -31.85 -45.24 -3.32
N LEU A 967 -31.00 -46.14 -2.84
CA LEU A 967 -29.54 -45.99 -2.92
C LEU A 967 -29.07 -46.03 -4.39
N ILE A 968 -28.39 -44.95 -4.81
CA ILE A 968 -27.70 -44.88 -6.10
C ILE A 968 -26.35 -45.59 -5.98
N TYR A 969 -25.52 -45.18 -5.01
CA TYR A 969 -24.26 -45.85 -4.68
C TYR A 969 -23.78 -45.47 -3.27
N GLU A 970 -22.85 -46.28 -2.75
CA GLU A 970 -21.95 -45.86 -1.69
C GLU A 970 -20.52 -45.79 -2.22
N LYS A 971 -19.76 -44.79 -1.77
CA LYS A 971 -18.34 -44.60 -2.08
C LYS A 971 -17.55 -44.51 -0.77
N ARG A 972 -16.31 -45.00 -0.81
CA ARG A 972 -15.35 -44.89 0.29
C ARG A 972 -14.21 -44.00 -0.13
N TYR A 973 -13.95 -42.98 0.69
CA TYR A 973 -12.90 -41.99 0.50
C TYR A 973 -11.82 -42.10 1.58
N GLN A 974 -10.59 -41.74 1.23
CA GLN A 974 -9.49 -41.58 2.16
C GLN A 974 -8.71 -40.31 1.79
N GLN A 975 -8.92 -39.21 2.51
CA GLN A 975 -8.27 -37.92 2.24
C GLN A 975 -8.54 -37.43 0.81
N ASP A 976 -9.83 -37.28 0.46
CA ASP A 976 -10.35 -36.97 -0.87
C ASP A 976 -10.11 -38.03 -1.97
N ASP A 977 -9.17 -38.97 -1.80
CA ASP A 977 -8.97 -40.07 -2.73
C ASP A 977 -10.18 -41.02 -2.70
N ILE A 978 -10.83 -41.24 -3.83
CA ILE A 978 -11.82 -42.31 -3.99
C ILE A 978 -11.11 -43.67 -3.99
N MET A 979 -11.49 -44.54 -3.05
CA MET A 979 -10.83 -45.84 -2.85
C MET A 979 -11.66 -46.99 -3.39
N ALA A 980 -12.97 -46.95 -3.19
CA ALA A 980 -13.87 -48.02 -3.60
C ALA A 980 -15.31 -47.50 -3.71
N TRP A 981 -16.16 -48.25 -4.40
CA TRP A 981 -17.59 -47.98 -4.50
C TRP A 981 -18.41 -49.26 -4.49
N ARG A 982 -19.71 -49.16 -4.21
CA ARG A 982 -20.64 -50.29 -4.30
C ARG A 982 -22.06 -49.83 -4.63
N SER A 983 -22.84 -50.72 -5.23
CA SER A 983 -24.27 -50.53 -5.51
C SER A 983 -25.16 -51.28 -4.52
N ALA A 984 -26.47 -51.08 -4.60
CA ALA A 984 -27.44 -51.92 -3.92
C ALA A 984 -27.49 -53.34 -4.53
N GLN A 985 -27.86 -54.32 -3.71
CA GLN A 985 -28.23 -55.68 -4.13
C GLN A 985 -29.75 -55.79 -4.27
N ALA A 986 -30.24 -56.92 -4.81
CA ALA A 986 -31.67 -57.17 -5.02
C ALA A 986 -32.51 -57.12 -3.73
N ASP A 987 -31.91 -57.40 -2.57
CA ASP A 987 -32.55 -57.29 -1.25
C ASP A 987 -32.53 -55.87 -0.66
N GLY A 988 -32.01 -54.90 -1.41
CA GLY A 988 -31.89 -53.49 -0.99
C GLY A 988 -30.67 -53.17 -0.13
N LYS A 989 -29.83 -54.16 0.24
CA LYS A 989 -28.63 -53.93 1.06
C LYS A 989 -27.43 -53.55 0.19
N PRO A 990 -26.43 -52.83 0.74
CA PRO A 990 -25.20 -52.53 0.01
C PRO A 990 -24.43 -53.80 -0.36
N GLY A 991 -23.94 -53.87 -1.61
CA GLY A 991 -23.18 -55.01 -2.12
C GLY A 991 -21.71 -55.06 -1.70
N ALA A 992 -20.93 -55.86 -2.44
CA ALA A 992 -19.48 -55.93 -2.26
C ALA A 992 -18.80 -54.65 -2.79
N TRP A 993 -17.72 -54.24 -2.11
CA TRP A 993 -16.88 -53.12 -2.55
C TRP A 993 -16.16 -53.47 -3.85
N GLN A 994 -16.24 -52.57 -4.82
CA GLN A 994 -15.47 -52.57 -6.06
C GLN A 994 -14.33 -51.56 -5.92
N ASP A 995 -13.11 -52.00 -6.22
CA ASP A 995 -11.92 -51.15 -6.11
C ASP A 995 -11.94 -50.03 -7.14
N LEU A 996 -11.57 -48.82 -6.71
CA LEU A 996 -11.29 -47.67 -7.56
C LEU A 996 -10.04 -46.93 -7.05
N SER A 997 -9.14 -47.64 -6.38
CA SER A 997 -7.97 -47.07 -5.72
C SER A 997 -6.94 -46.51 -6.71
N SER A 998 -6.99 -46.95 -7.98
CA SER A 998 -6.26 -46.36 -9.10
C SER A 998 -6.75 -44.95 -9.48
N GLN A 999 -7.91 -44.56 -8.96
CA GLN A 999 -8.63 -43.32 -9.27
C GLN A 999 -8.96 -43.10 -10.75
N ASN A 1000 -8.95 -44.19 -11.53
CA ASN A 1000 -9.26 -44.19 -12.95
C ASN A 1000 -10.22 -45.34 -13.24
N GLY A 1001 -11.34 -45.05 -13.89
CA GLY A 1001 -12.33 -46.08 -14.23
C GLY A 1001 -13.74 -45.53 -14.35
N THR A 1002 -14.68 -46.44 -14.60
CA THR A 1002 -16.11 -46.09 -14.71
C THR A 1002 -16.88 -46.73 -13.57
N VAL A 1003 -17.64 -45.91 -12.85
CA VAL A 1003 -18.61 -46.34 -11.83
C VAL A 1003 -19.95 -46.54 -12.53
N LYS A 1004 -20.45 -47.79 -12.53
CA LYS A 1004 -21.80 -48.14 -13.01
C LYS A 1004 -22.59 -48.81 -11.89
N SER A 1005 -23.47 -48.07 -11.25
CA SER A 1005 -24.27 -48.59 -10.15
C SER A 1005 -25.70 -48.92 -10.58
N TYR A 1006 -26.33 -49.84 -9.87
CA TYR A 1006 -27.68 -50.32 -10.15
C TYR A 1006 -28.54 -50.26 -8.88
N TYR A 1007 -29.82 -49.97 -9.07
CA TYR A 1007 -30.83 -50.08 -8.03
C TYR A 1007 -31.12 -51.54 -7.69
N ALA A 1008 -31.75 -51.79 -6.54
CA ALA A 1008 -32.18 -53.13 -6.12
C ALA A 1008 -33.13 -53.80 -7.14
N ASN A 1009 -33.87 -53.01 -7.92
CA ASN A 1009 -34.74 -53.51 -8.99
C ASN A 1009 -34.00 -53.84 -10.30
N GLY A 1010 -32.67 -53.75 -10.33
CA GLY A 1010 -31.82 -54.07 -11.48
C GLY A 1010 -31.67 -52.95 -12.52
N LYS A 1011 -32.37 -51.81 -12.38
CA LYS A 1011 -32.23 -50.67 -13.29
C LYS A 1011 -30.94 -49.90 -13.01
N LEU A 1012 -30.36 -49.30 -14.05
CA LEU A 1012 -29.17 -48.46 -13.93
C LEU A 1012 -29.47 -47.25 -13.03
N ALA A 1013 -28.58 -46.95 -12.10
CA ALA A 1013 -28.72 -45.85 -11.14
C ALA A 1013 -27.73 -44.72 -11.43
N ALA A 1014 -26.49 -45.03 -11.76
CA ALA A 1014 -25.48 -44.06 -12.17
C ALA A 1014 -24.50 -44.62 -13.19
N GLU A 1015 -23.96 -43.73 -14.02
CA GLU A 1015 -22.79 -43.96 -14.88
C GLU A 1015 -21.87 -42.73 -14.78
N GLU A 1016 -20.69 -42.90 -14.20
CA GLU A 1016 -19.71 -41.84 -13.96
C GLU A 1016 -18.32 -42.31 -14.38
N THR A 1017 -17.55 -41.43 -15.02
CA THR A 1017 -16.16 -41.74 -15.41
C THR A 1017 -15.19 -40.89 -14.61
N TYR A 1018 -14.17 -41.54 -14.07
CA TYR A 1018 -13.10 -40.95 -13.28
C TYR A 1018 -11.79 -41.00 -14.05
N ARG A 1019 -11.07 -39.88 -14.04
CA ARG A 1019 -9.68 -39.77 -14.47
C ARG A 1019 -8.92 -38.97 -13.42
N ASN A 1020 -7.81 -39.51 -12.92
CA ASN A 1020 -6.99 -38.84 -11.89
C ASN A 1020 -7.80 -38.38 -10.66
N GLY A 1021 -8.74 -39.20 -10.19
CA GLY A 1021 -9.57 -38.90 -9.02
C GLY A 1021 -10.71 -37.92 -9.26
N GLN A 1022 -10.73 -37.27 -10.42
CA GLN A 1022 -11.75 -36.30 -10.79
C GLN A 1022 -12.73 -36.89 -11.78
N PHE A 1023 -13.96 -36.37 -11.78
CA PHE A 1023 -14.92 -36.67 -12.83
C PHE A 1023 -14.41 -36.12 -14.19
N ASP A 1024 -14.37 -36.98 -15.20
CA ASP A 1024 -13.95 -36.63 -16.56
C ASP A 1024 -14.76 -37.43 -17.57
N GLY A 1025 -15.62 -36.74 -18.32
CA GLY A 1025 -16.60 -37.32 -19.23
C GLY A 1025 -18.05 -37.03 -18.80
N THR A 1026 -18.99 -37.83 -19.32
CA THR A 1026 -20.41 -37.67 -19.01
C THR A 1026 -20.74 -38.36 -17.68
N CYS A 1027 -21.36 -37.61 -16.77
CA CYS A 1027 -21.99 -38.11 -15.55
C CYS A 1027 -23.49 -38.25 -15.81
N LYS A 1028 -24.05 -39.44 -15.56
CA LYS A 1028 -25.49 -39.69 -15.66
C LYS A 1028 -25.99 -40.30 -14.36
N LEU A 1029 -27.07 -39.73 -13.83
CA LEU A 1029 -27.84 -40.31 -12.74
C LEU A 1029 -29.25 -40.59 -13.22
N TYR A 1030 -29.87 -41.66 -12.75
CA TYR A 1030 -31.19 -42.12 -13.14
C TYR A 1030 -32.12 -42.17 -11.94
N HIS A 1031 -33.42 -42.05 -12.13
CA HIS A 1031 -34.44 -42.35 -11.12
C HIS A 1031 -34.57 -43.87 -10.95
N SER A 1032 -35.03 -44.34 -9.80
CA SER A 1032 -35.33 -45.77 -9.55
C SER A 1032 -36.32 -46.39 -10.52
N ASN A 1033 -37.12 -45.59 -11.23
CA ASN A 1033 -38.00 -46.08 -12.30
C ASN A 1033 -37.29 -46.27 -13.66
N GLY A 1034 -36.00 -45.90 -13.78
CA GLY A 1034 -35.17 -46.03 -14.97
C GLY A 1034 -35.13 -44.80 -15.88
N GLN A 1035 -35.89 -43.74 -15.59
CA GLN A 1035 -35.79 -42.47 -16.32
C GLN A 1035 -34.50 -41.74 -15.97
N LEU A 1036 -33.93 -40.99 -16.91
CA LEU A 1036 -32.78 -40.13 -16.63
C LEU A 1036 -33.17 -39.09 -15.58
N MET A 1037 -32.31 -38.85 -14.59
CA MET A 1037 -32.50 -37.84 -13.54
C MET A 1037 -31.62 -36.62 -13.77
N ARG A 1038 -30.34 -36.84 -14.08
CA ARG A 1038 -29.38 -35.77 -14.35
C ARG A 1038 -28.36 -36.23 -15.37
N GLU A 1039 -27.99 -35.35 -16.29
CA GLU A 1039 -26.80 -35.51 -17.13
C GLU A 1039 -25.97 -34.22 -17.16
N ASN A 1040 -24.66 -34.37 -17.12
CA ASN A 1040 -23.71 -33.27 -17.30
C ASN A 1040 -22.38 -33.82 -17.82
N THR A 1041 -21.59 -32.96 -18.47
CA THR A 1041 -20.23 -33.29 -18.93
C THR A 1041 -19.22 -32.55 -18.09
N LEU A 1042 -18.24 -33.28 -17.55
CA LEU A 1042 -17.12 -32.70 -16.81
C LEU A 1042 -15.83 -32.87 -17.60
N ARG A 1043 -14.95 -31.89 -17.49
CA ARG A 1043 -13.57 -31.95 -17.99
C ARG A 1043 -12.68 -31.42 -16.88
N ASP A 1044 -11.67 -32.19 -16.48
CA ASP A 1044 -10.77 -31.81 -15.38
C ASP A 1044 -11.52 -31.51 -14.05
N GLY A 1045 -12.61 -32.25 -13.79
CA GLY A 1045 -13.49 -32.01 -12.64
C GLY A 1045 -14.41 -30.78 -12.76
N LEU A 1046 -14.33 -30.01 -13.84
CA LEU A 1046 -15.15 -28.81 -14.06
C LEU A 1046 -16.32 -29.11 -15.00
N ASN A 1047 -17.52 -28.66 -14.64
CA ASN A 1047 -18.68 -28.72 -15.52
C ASN A 1047 -18.46 -27.90 -16.80
N VAL A 1048 -18.74 -28.50 -17.96
CA VAL A 1048 -18.63 -27.87 -19.28
C VAL A 1048 -19.84 -28.21 -20.15
N GLY A 1049 -20.41 -27.20 -20.81
CA GLY A 1049 -21.60 -27.36 -21.63
C GLY A 1049 -22.89 -27.45 -20.77
N PRO A 1050 -23.97 -28.05 -21.30
CA PRO A 1050 -25.24 -28.12 -20.58
C PRO A 1050 -25.22 -29.19 -19.47
N GLN A 1051 -25.74 -28.83 -18.31
CA GLN A 1051 -26.24 -29.75 -17.30
C GLN A 1051 -27.75 -29.79 -17.38
N ARG A 1052 -28.34 -30.98 -17.48
CA ARG A 1052 -29.78 -31.18 -17.58
C ARG A 1052 -30.29 -32.01 -16.43
N GLU A 1053 -31.42 -31.60 -15.89
CA GLU A 1053 -32.14 -32.32 -14.83
C GLU A 1053 -33.56 -32.66 -15.29
N TYR A 1054 -34.04 -33.84 -14.92
CA TYR A 1054 -35.31 -34.40 -15.38
C TYR A 1054 -36.13 -34.94 -14.21
N GLY A 1055 -37.45 -34.80 -14.30
CA GLY A 1055 -38.40 -35.39 -13.35
C GLY A 1055 -38.52 -36.90 -13.53
N ALA A 1056 -39.13 -37.56 -12.54
CA ALA A 1056 -39.40 -39.01 -12.62
C ALA A 1056 -40.36 -39.39 -13.76
N ASP A 1057 -41.10 -38.44 -14.31
CA ASP A 1057 -41.95 -38.59 -15.50
C ASP A 1057 -41.17 -38.39 -16.83
N GLY A 1058 -39.87 -38.12 -16.77
CA GLY A 1058 -38.99 -37.90 -17.92
C GLY A 1058 -39.01 -36.48 -18.48
N LYS A 1059 -39.78 -35.55 -17.88
CA LYS A 1059 -39.81 -34.15 -18.34
C LYS A 1059 -38.58 -33.39 -17.86
N LEU A 1060 -38.06 -32.51 -18.72
CA LEU A 1060 -36.95 -31.62 -18.41
C LEU A 1060 -37.38 -30.61 -17.33
N LEU A 1061 -36.59 -30.47 -16.27
CA LEU A 1061 -36.80 -29.54 -15.15
C LEU A 1061 -35.79 -28.39 -15.18
N ALA A 1062 -34.56 -28.64 -15.62
CA ALA A 1062 -33.53 -27.63 -15.79
C ALA A 1062 -32.59 -27.97 -16.96
N ASP A 1063 -32.14 -26.93 -17.67
CA ASP A 1063 -31.09 -26.96 -18.70
C ASP A 1063 -30.16 -25.77 -18.43
N GLU A 1064 -29.07 -26.04 -17.73
CA GLU A 1064 -28.14 -25.04 -17.21
C GLU A 1064 -26.84 -25.05 -18.01
N ALA A 1065 -26.45 -23.90 -18.56
CA ALA A 1065 -25.21 -23.80 -19.32
C ALA A 1065 -24.02 -23.52 -18.39
N TYR A 1066 -22.95 -24.31 -18.51
CA TYR A 1066 -21.72 -24.17 -17.75
C TYR A 1066 -20.49 -23.97 -18.65
N ALA A 1067 -19.55 -23.16 -18.17
CA ALA A 1067 -18.19 -23.07 -18.67
C ALA A 1067 -17.24 -22.83 -17.50
N HIS A 1068 -16.04 -23.42 -17.53
CA HIS A 1068 -15.04 -23.24 -16.48
C HIS A 1068 -15.54 -23.63 -15.07
N GLY A 1069 -16.47 -24.60 -15.00
CA GLY A 1069 -17.09 -25.06 -13.75
C GLY A 1069 -18.21 -24.19 -13.20
N GLU A 1070 -18.51 -23.05 -13.83
CA GLU A 1070 -19.49 -22.08 -13.36
C GLU A 1070 -20.61 -21.86 -14.39
N LYS A 1071 -21.79 -21.41 -13.95
CA LYS A 1071 -22.88 -21.06 -14.87
C LYS A 1071 -22.42 -19.98 -15.84
N HIS A 1072 -22.59 -20.23 -17.13
CA HIS A 1072 -22.14 -19.35 -18.20
C HIS A 1072 -23.04 -19.51 -19.43
N GLY A 1073 -23.67 -18.41 -19.86
CA GLY A 1073 -24.66 -18.39 -20.92
C GLY A 1073 -26.10 -18.46 -20.40
N ARG A 1074 -27.02 -18.97 -21.22
CA ARG A 1074 -28.46 -19.04 -20.88
C ARG A 1074 -28.79 -20.34 -20.19
N SER A 1075 -29.49 -20.25 -19.06
CA SER A 1075 -30.02 -21.40 -18.31
C SER A 1075 -31.55 -21.33 -18.29
N ARG A 1076 -32.22 -22.47 -18.44
CA ARG A 1076 -33.69 -22.58 -18.49
C ARG A 1076 -34.19 -23.51 -17.42
N TYR A 1077 -35.28 -23.13 -16.78
CA TYR A 1077 -35.93 -23.92 -15.74
C TYR A 1077 -37.40 -24.08 -16.09
N TYR A 1078 -37.92 -25.27 -15.83
CA TYR A 1078 -39.25 -25.70 -16.25
C TYR A 1078 -40.07 -26.09 -15.01
N ARG A 1079 -41.39 -25.96 -15.13
CA ARG A 1079 -42.32 -26.48 -14.14
C ARG A 1079 -42.41 -28.01 -14.24
N PRO A 1080 -42.93 -28.70 -13.21
CA PRO A 1080 -43.17 -30.15 -13.26
C PRO A 1080 -44.08 -30.58 -14.43
N ASP A 1081 -44.90 -29.70 -14.99
CA ASP A 1081 -45.72 -30.01 -16.17
C ASP A 1081 -44.96 -29.93 -17.51
N GLY A 1082 -43.73 -29.40 -17.53
CA GLY A 1082 -42.88 -29.21 -18.71
C GLY A 1082 -42.94 -27.80 -19.31
N THR A 1083 -43.77 -26.90 -18.78
CA THR A 1083 -43.83 -25.51 -19.25
C THR A 1083 -42.64 -24.69 -18.73
N LEU A 1084 -42.15 -23.74 -19.53
CA LEU A 1084 -41.02 -22.90 -19.13
C LEU A 1084 -41.41 -22.03 -17.93
N LEU A 1085 -40.62 -22.08 -16.86
CA LEU A 1085 -40.80 -21.28 -15.65
C LEU A 1085 -40.00 -19.98 -15.75
N ARG A 1086 -38.71 -20.09 -16.08
CA ARG A 1086 -37.82 -18.94 -16.27
C ARG A 1086 -36.59 -19.26 -17.12
N GLU A 1087 -36.05 -18.24 -17.76
CA GLU A 1087 -34.76 -18.26 -18.46
C GLU A 1087 -33.84 -17.21 -17.80
N GLU A 1088 -32.61 -17.60 -17.43
CA GLU A 1088 -31.63 -16.75 -16.75
C GLU A 1088 -30.37 -16.60 -17.60
N SER A 1089 -29.75 -15.41 -17.58
CA SER A 1089 -28.47 -15.15 -18.23
C SER A 1089 -27.33 -15.09 -17.20
N TRP A 1090 -26.28 -15.87 -17.43
CA TRP A 1090 -25.14 -16.03 -16.52
C TRP A 1090 -23.82 -15.74 -17.22
N ARG A 1091 -22.83 -15.25 -16.47
CA ARG A 1091 -21.44 -15.14 -16.90
C ARG A 1091 -20.51 -15.30 -15.70
N SER A 1092 -19.63 -16.30 -15.77
CA SER A 1092 -18.67 -16.62 -14.70
C SER A 1092 -19.35 -16.71 -13.34
N GLY A 1093 -20.42 -17.50 -13.27
CA GLY A 1093 -21.15 -17.77 -12.03
C GLY A 1093 -22.06 -16.64 -11.55
N GLU A 1094 -22.03 -15.46 -12.19
CA GLU A 1094 -22.89 -14.34 -11.83
C GLU A 1094 -24.03 -14.12 -12.84
N GLN A 1095 -25.21 -13.73 -12.35
CA GLN A 1095 -26.32 -13.32 -13.21
C GLN A 1095 -25.96 -12.00 -13.92
N SER A 1096 -26.03 -12.02 -15.25
CA SER A 1096 -25.68 -10.89 -16.11
C SER A 1096 -26.54 -10.91 -17.37
N GLY A 1097 -27.39 -9.89 -17.54
CA GLY A 1097 -28.34 -9.78 -18.65
C GLY A 1097 -29.78 -10.11 -18.26
N PRO A 1098 -30.67 -10.40 -19.23
CA PRO A 1098 -32.08 -10.59 -18.95
C PRO A 1098 -32.34 -11.95 -18.30
N THR A 1099 -33.21 -11.93 -17.29
CA THR A 1099 -33.87 -13.08 -16.68
C THR A 1099 -35.36 -12.94 -16.93
N VAL A 1100 -35.95 -13.85 -17.69
CA VAL A 1100 -37.35 -13.81 -18.11
C VAL A 1100 -38.14 -14.87 -17.34
N TYR A 1101 -39.23 -14.46 -16.70
CA TYR A 1101 -40.20 -15.33 -16.04
C TYR A 1101 -41.41 -15.49 -16.94
N TYR A 1102 -41.98 -16.69 -16.97
CA TYR A 1102 -43.09 -17.04 -17.85
C TYR A 1102 -44.31 -17.47 -17.04
N THR A 1103 -45.53 -17.22 -17.53
CA THR A 1103 -46.76 -17.75 -16.94
C THR A 1103 -46.88 -19.26 -17.16
N ALA A 1104 -47.85 -19.92 -16.51
CA ALA A 1104 -48.16 -21.34 -16.75
C ALA A 1104 -48.57 -21.63 -18.21
N GLN A 1105 -49.00 -20.62 -18.98
CA GLN A 1105 -49.31 -20.73 -20.40
C GLN A 1105 -48.10 -20.44 -21.31
N GLY A 1106 -46.90 -20.24 -20.75
CA GLY A 1106 -45.66 -20.03 -21.49
C GLY A 1106 -45.49 -18.62 -22.08
N LYS A 1107 -46.27 -17.63 -21.62
CA LYS A 1107 -46.10 -16.21 -22.02
C LYS A 1107 -45.12 -15.50 -21.08
N PRO A 1108 -44.23 -14.61 -21.56
CA PRO A 1108 -43.40 -13.79 -20.68
C PRO A 1108 -44.28 -12.96 -19.72
N GLU A 1109 -44.02 -13.08 -18.42
CA GLU A 1109 -44.73 -12.40 -17.33
C GLU A 1109 -43.92 -11.22 -16.78
N ARG A 1110 -42.60 -11.40 -16.65
CA ARG A 1110 -41.67 -10.41 -16.10
C ARG A 1110 -40.28 -10.61 -16.68
N THR A 1111 -39.55 -9.54 -16.99
CA THR A 1111 -38.13 -9.58 -17.35
C THR A 1111 -37.30 -8.72 -16.42
N ASP A 1112 -36.46 -9.36 -15.60
CA ASP A 1112 -35.49 -8.70 -14.73
C ASP A 1112 -34.15 -8.58 -15.47
N SER A 1113 -33.53 -7.39 -15.47
CA SER A 1113 -32.21 -7.15 -16.06
C SER A 1113 -31.14 -7.16 -14.97
N TYR A 1114 -30.23 -8.13 -14.99
CA TYR A 1114 -29.18 -8.30 -14.01
C TYR A 1114 -27.85 -7.66 -14.43
N TRP A 1115 -27.16 -7.03 -13.48
CA TRP A 1115 -25.77 -6.58 -13.60
C TRP A 1115 -25.05 -6.77 -12.27
N ASN A 1116 -23.97 -7.57 -12.27
CA ASN A 1116 -23.19 -7.93 -11.07
C ASN A 1116 -24.06 -8.58 -9.98
N ASN A 1117 -24.88 -9.58 -10.36
CA ASN A 1117 -25.91 -10.23 -9.53
C ASN A 1117 -27.07 -9.33 -9.05
N TYR A 1118 -27.10 -8.05 -9.42
CA TYR A 1118 -28.15 -7.13 -8.98
C TYR A 1118 -29.21 -6.91 -10.06
N VAL A 1119 -30.48 -6.88 -9.66
CA VAL A 1119 -31.58 -6.45 -10.54
C VAL A 1119 -31.52 -4.94 -10.75
N TYR A 1120 -31.20 -4.54 -11.98
CA TYR A 1120 -31.09 -3.15 -12.42
C TYR A 1120 -32.40 -2.57 -12.95
N GLY A 1121 -33.30 -3.43 -13.41
CA GLY A 1121 -34.62 -3.03 -13.90
C GLY A 1121 -35.51 -4.25 -14.10
N SER A 1122 -36.82 -4.06 -13.98
CA SER A 1122 -37.84 -5.07 -14.26
C SER A 1122 -38.78 -4.48 -15.31
N LYS A 1123 -39.13 -5.27 -16.33
CA LYS A 1123 -40.13 -4.94 -17.36
C LYS A 1123 -41.25 -5.95 -17.38
#